data_AF-A0A7K4LB55-F1
#
_entry.id   AF-A0A7K4LB55-F1
#
_cell.length_a   1.000
_cell.length_b   1.000
_cell.length_c   1.000
_cell.angle_alpha   90.00
_cell.angle_beta   90.00
_cell.angle_gamma   90.00
#
_symmetry.space_group_name_H-M   'P 1'
#
loop_
_entity.id
_entity.type
_entity.pdbx_description
1 polymer ?
#
loop_
_entity_poly.entity_id
_entity_poly.type
_entity_poly.pdbx_seq_one_letter_code
_entity_poly.pdbx_strand_id
1 'polypeptide(L)'
;MNAAASSYPMASLYVGDLHSDVTEAMLYEKFSPAGPVLSIRVCRDMITRRSLGYAYVNFQQPADAERALDTMNFDVIKGKPIRIMWSQRDPSLRKSGVGNVFIKNLDKSIDNKALYDTFSAFGNILSCKVVCDENGSKGYAFVHFETQDAADRAIEKMNGMLLNDRKVFVGRFKSRKEREAELGAKAKEFTNVYIKNFGDDMDDERLKELFSKYGKTLSVKVMTDPTGKSKGFGFVSFEKHEDANKAVEEMNGKDVNGKMVFVGRAQKKVERQAELKRKFEQLKQERISRYQGVNLYIKNLDDTIDDEKLRKEFSPFGSITSAKVMLEDGRSKGFGFVCFSSPEEATKAVTEMNGRIVGSKPLYVALAQRKEERKAHLTNQYMQRIAGMRALPANTIINQFQPAAGGYFMPAVPQAQSRPTYYAPNQMTQMRPNPRWQQGGRPQGFQGMPNAMRQSGPRPALRHLAPAGNAPASRGLPAAAQRVGKESAPKISPSFIPQFACCMLLCEILAYSSVAGVASAAQNLAPRPPVAASAPRAVPPYKYASSVRSPHPAVQPLQAPQPAVHVQGQEPLTASMLAAAPPQEQKQMLGERLFPLIQAMHPSLAGKITGMLLEIDNSELLHMLESPESLRSKVEEAVAVLQAHQAKKEAAQKVSVVAATS
;
A
#
# COMPACT_ATOMS: atom_id res chain seq x y z
N MET A 1 -11.43 12.66 -49.43
CA MET A 1 -12.47 11.88 -48.71
C MET A 1 -12.59 12.48 -47.33
N ASN A 2 -13.79 12.86 -46.88
CA ASN A 2 -13.93 13.63 -45.64
C ASN A 2 -13.80 12.71 -44.43
N ALA A 3 -12.86 12.99 -43.54
CA ALA A 3 -12.87 12.42 -42.20
C ALA A 3 -14.09 12.98 -41.43
N ALA A 4 -14.74 12.14 -40.63
CA ALA A 4 -15.80 12.60 -39.76
C ALA A 4 -15.19 13.44 -38.63
N ALA A 5 -15.39 14.75 -38.68
CA ALA A 5 -14.95 15.64 -37.60
C ALA A 5 -15.76 15.33 -36.33
N SER A 6 -15.14 14.66 -35.37
CA SER A 6 -15.66 14.46 -34.02
C SER A 6 -15.95 15.82 -33.40
N SER A 7 -17.22 16.24 -33.41
CA SER A 7 -17.63 17.55 -32.95
C SER A 7 -17.47 17.65 -31.43
N TYR A 8 -16.31 18.14 -30.99
CA TYR A 8 -16.08 18.53 -29.61
C TYR A 8 -16.77 19.88 -29.36
N PRO A 9 -17.90 19.95 -28.62
CA PRO A 9 -18.67 21.19 -28.47
C PRO A 9 -18.00 22.22 -27.54
N MET A 10 -16.77 21.95 -27.10
CA MET A 10 -15.95 22.84 -26.29
C MET A 10 -14.51 22.77 -26.78
N ALA A 11 -13.88 23.93 -27.00
CA ALA A 11 -12.47 24.06 -27.37
C ALA A 11 -11.54 23.81 -26.14
N SER A 12 -11.74 22.67 -25.49
CA SER A 12 -11.14 22.29 -24.21
C SER A 12 -10.03 21.27 -24.41
N LEU A 13 -8.80 21.64 -24.04
CA LEU A 13 -7.64 20.75 -24.02
C LEU A 13 -7.32 20.31 -22.59
N TYR A 14 -6.97 19.04 -22.45
CA TYR A 14 -6.27 18.50 -21.29
C TYR A 14 -4.76 18.66 -21.52
N VAL A 15 -4.05 19.27 -20.56
CA VAL A 15 -2.60 19.46 -20.61
C VAL A 15 -1.98 18.71 -19.43
N GLY A 16 -1.48 17.51 -19.67
CA GLY A 16 -0.89 16.63 -18.68
C GLY A 16 0.64 16.72 -18.57
N ASP A 17 1.17 15.98 -17.60
CA ASP A 17 2.61 15.80 -17.34
C ASP A 17 3.38 17.08 -16.98
N LEU A 18 2.66 18.08 -16.48
CA LEU A 18 3.18 19.36 -16.00
C LEU A 18 4.13 19.20 -14.79
N HIS A 19 5.11 20.11 -14.68
CA HIS A 19 5.88 20.27 -13.44
C HIS A 19 4.97 20.68 -12.27
N SER A 20 5.32 20.30 -11.03
CA SER A 20 4.54 20.63 -9.83
C SER A 20 4.35 22.13 -9.61
N ASP A 21 5.27 22.91 -10.16
CA ASP A 21 5.42 24.35 -9.98
C ASP A 21 5.09 25.13 -11.26
N VAL A 22 4.37 24.50 -12.20
CA VAL A 22 3.69 25.21 -13.29
C VAL A 22 2.50 25.97 -12.70
N THR A 23 2.36 27.24 -13.07
CA THR A 23 1.21 28.07 -12.71
C THR A 23 0.34 28.32 -13.93
N GLU A 24 -0.88 28.75 -13.65
CA GLU A 24 -1.90 29.17 -14.59
C GLU A 24 -1.37 30.27 -15.54
N ALA A 25 -0.52 31.18 -15.04
CA ALA A 25 0.14 32.22 -15.82
C ALA A 25 1.17 31.67 -16.82
N MET A 26 2.02 30.71 -16.42
CA MET A 26 3.02 30.11 -17.34
C MET A 26 2.34 29.34 -18.48
N LEU A 27 1.17 28.77 -18.23
CA LEU A 27 0.35 28.15 -19.29
C LEU A 27 -0.29 29.22 -20.19
N TYR A 28 -0.74 30.36 -19.64
CA TYR A 28 -1.29 31.45 -20.45
C TYR A 28 -0.24 32.05 -21.39
N GLU A 29 0.95 32.35 -20.88
CA GLU A 29 2.10 32.79 -21.69
C GLU A 29 2.40 31.79 -22.81
N LYS A 30 2.42 30.47 -22.51
CA LYS A 30 2.71 29.44 -23.51
C LYS A 30 1.61 29.27 -24.56
N PHE A 31 0.33 29.36 -24.19
CA PHE A 31 -0.80 29.08 -25.09
C PHE A 31 -1.38 30.30 -25.80
N SER A 32 -1.16 31.52 -25.29
CA SER A 32 -1.63 32.76 -25.95
C SER A 32 -1.18 32.94 -27.42
N PRO A 33 -0.02 32.45 -27.90
CA PRO A 33 0.32 32.50 -29.33
C PRO A 33 -0.52 31.58 -30.22
N ALA A 34 -1.19 30.56 -29.67
CA ALA A 34 -2.07 29.69 -30.44
C ALA A 34 -3.45 30.33 -30.69
N GLY A 35 -3.91 31.22 -29.81
CA GLY A 35 -5.15 31.99 -29.96
C GLY A 35 -5.72 32.47 -28.61
N PRO A 36 -6.84 33.22 -28.62
CA PRO A 36 -7.47 33.71 -27.39
C PRO A 36 -7.89 32.60 -26.42
N VAL A 37 -7.25 32.55 -25.26
CA VAL A 37 -7.55 31.60 -24.19
C VAL A 37 -8.68 32.14 -23.31
N LEU A 38 -9.81 31.44 -23.26
CA LEU A 38 -10.99 31.76 -22.46
C LEU A 38 -10.77 31.50 -20.96
N SER A 39 -10.12 30.38 -20.61
CA SER A 39 -9.77 30.08 -19.21
C SER A 39 -8.71 28.98 -19.07
N ILE A 40 -7.93 29.03 -17.99
CA ILE A 40 -6.96 28.00 -17.59
C ILE A 40 -7.24 27.57 -16.15
N ARG A 41 -7.15 26.26 -15.89
CA ARG A 41 -7.30 25.68 -14.55
C ARG A 41 -6.24 24.59 -14.33
N VAL A 42 -5.19 24.89 -13.56
CA VAL A 42 -4.28 23.83 -13.06
C VAL A 42 -5.04 23.04 -12.00
N CYS A 43 -5.10 21.73 -12.14
CA CYS A 43 -5.74 20.87 -11.15
C CYS A 43 -4.77 20.63 -9.99
N ARG A 44 -5.21 20.99 -8.79
CA ARG A 44 -4.45 20.94 -7.55
C ARG A 44 -5.21 20.09 -6.53
N ASP A 45 -4.49 19.37 -5.69
CA ASP A 45 -5.08 18.65 -4.55
C ASP A 45 -5.86 19.62 -3.64
N MET A 46 -7.08 19.25 -3.28
CA MET A 46 -7.95 20.05 -2.41
C MET A 46 -7.34 20.25 -1.02
N ILE A 47 -6.60 19.25 -0.51
CA ILE A 47 -5.98 19.27 0.82
C ILE A 47 -4.60 19.92 0.76
N THR A 48 -3.65 19.36 -0.01
CA THR A 48 -2.26 19.85 0.01
C THR A 48 -1.98 21.03 -0.94
N ARG A 49 -2.95 21.44 -1.77
CA ARG A 49 -2.81 22.49 -2.83
C ARG A 49 -1.69 22.27 -3.86
N ARG A 50 -1.00 21.13 -3.79
CA ARG A 50 0.01 20.68 -4.76
C ARG A 50 -0.64 20.41 -6.11
N SER A 51 0.03 20.80 -7.20
CA SER A 51 -0.41 20.43 -8.56
C SER A 51 -0.47 18.91 -8.71
N LEU A 52 -1.55 18.43 -9.32
CA LEU A 52 -1.73 17.02 -9.69
C LEU A 52 -0.99 16.65 -11.00
N GLY A 53 -0.19 17.58 -11.54
CA GLY A 53 0.58 17.38 -12.78
C GLY A 53 -0.24 17.55 -14.06
N TYR A 54 -1.43 18.16 -13.99
CA TYR A 54 -2.23 18.46 -15.17
C TYR A 54 -3.09 19.71 -15.01
N ALA A 55 -3.53 20.26 -16.14
CA ALA A 55 -4.42 21.41 -16.25
C ALA A 55 -5.46 21.20 -17.35
N TYR A 56 -6.49 22.05 -17.36
CA TYR A 56 -7.38 22.25 -18.50
C TYR A 56 -7.19 23.66 -19.05
N VAL A 57 -7.16 23.77 -20.37
CA VAL A 57 -7.06 25.04 -21.13
C VAL A 57 -8.25 25.10 -22.07
N ASN A 58 -9.04 26.16 -21.99
CA ASN A 58 -10.19 26.40 -22.87
C ASN A 58 -9.88 27.57 -23.78
N PHE A 59 -9.98 27.39 -25.09
CA PHE A 59 -9.85 28.45 -26.09
C PHE A 59 -11.21 29.06 -26.43
N GLN A 60 -11.19 30.22 -27.07
CA GLN A 60 -12.40 30.88 -27.58
C GLN A 60 -12.93 30.21 -28.87
N GLN A 61 -12.05 29.59 -29.67
CA GLN A 61 -12.40 28.87 -30.90
C GLN A 61 -11.78 27.47 -30.93
N PRO A 62 -12.43 26.45 -31.53
CA PRO A 62 -11.89 25.10 -31.64
C PRO A 62 -10.63 25.04 -32.52
N ALA A 63 -10.55 25.86 -33.57
CA ALA A 63 -9.37 25.95 -34.44
C ALA A 63 -8.11 26.47 -33.70
N ASP A 64 -8.28 27.31 -32.67
CA ASP A 64 -7.15 27.76 -31.84
C ASP A 64 -6.63 26.62 -30.95
N ALA A 65 -7.53 25.79 -30.44
CA ALA A 65 -7.20 24.59 -29.67
C ALA A 65 -6.53 23.50 -30.53
N GLU A 66 -6.97 23.35 -31.78
CA GLU A 66 -6.34 22.47 -32.78
C GLU A 66 -4.91 22.94 -33.10
N ARG A 67 -4.70 24.24 -33.40
CA ARG A 67 -3.35 24.81 -33.57
C ARG A 67 -2.46 24.60 -32.34
N ALA A 68 -3.01 24.71 -31.13
CA ALA A 68 -2.27 24.45 -29.89
C ALA A 68 -1.90 22.96 -29.73
N LEU A 69 -2.80 22.04 -30.11
CA LEU A 69 -2.59 20.60 -30.06
C LEU A 69 -1.51 20.14 -31.06
N ASP A 70 -1.45 20.73 -32.26
CA ASP A 70 -0.47 20.37 -33.27
C ASP A 70 0.90 21.04 -33.05
N THR A 71 0.90 22.31 -32.64
CA THR A 71 2.14 23.13 -32.58
C THR A 71 2.86 23.03 -31.25
N MET A 72 2.15 22.83 -30.13
CA MET A 72 2.71 22.97 -28.78
C MET A 72 2.76 21.66 -27.98
N ASN A 73 2.44 20.52 -28.59
CA ASN A 73 2.51 19.24 -27.89
C ASN A 73 3.96 18.81 -27.68
N PHE A 74 4.26 18.24 -26.53
CA PHE A 74 5.61 17.86 -26.08
C PHE A 74 6.58 19.03 -25.81
N ASP A 75 6.12 20.28 -25.87
CA ASP A 75 6.91 21.45 -25.48
C ASP A 75 7.38 21.40 -24.02
N VAL A 76 8.62 21.81 -23.77
CA VAL A 76 9.25 21.66 -22.45
C VAL A 76 8.94 22.87 -21.55
N ILE A 77 8.14 22.67 -20.51
CA ILE A 77 7.90 23.65 -19.44
C ILE A 77 8.61 23.18 -18.16
N LYS A 78 9.52 24.02 -17.62
CA LYS A 78 10.31 23.74 -16.39
C LYS A 78 10.97 22.34 -16.41
N GLY A 79 11.57 21.98 -17.54
CA GLY A 79 12.29 20.71 -17.72
C GLY A 79 11.40 19.47 -17.95
N LYS A 80 10.08 19.62 -18.13
CA LYS A 80 9.17 18.50 -18.48
C LYS A 80 8.39 18.79 -19.76
N PRO A 81 8.35 17.87 -20.75
CA PRO A 81 7.52 18.00 -21.93
C PRO A 81 6.04 17.88 -21.54
N ILE A 82 5.22 18.85 -21.94
CA ILE A 82 3.77 18.84 -21.70
C ILE A 82 3.08 17.88 -22.65
N ARG A 83 2.00 17.22 -22.21
CA ARG A 83 1.23 16.30 -23.06
C ARG A 83 -0.19 16.80 -23.26
N ILE A 84 -0.46 17.35 -24.43
CA ILE A 84 -1.74 17.93 -24.81
C ILE A 84 -2.63 16.84 -25.42
N MET A 85 -3.92 16.88 -25.09
CA MET A 85 -4.98 16.02 -25.61
C MET A 85 -6.31 16.79 -25.66
N TRP A 86 -7.28 16.35 -26.48
CA TRP A 86 -8.67 16.80 -26.32
C TRP A 86 -9.23 16.37 -24.95
N SER A 87 -10.04 17.23 -24.31
CA SER A 87 -10.51 17.06 -22.94
C SER A 87 -11.70 16.07 -22.81
N GLN A 88 -11.44 14.77 -22.84
CA GLN A 88 -12.50 13.78 -22.59
C GLN A 88 -13.01 13.83 -21.14
N ARG A 89 -14.32 14.03 -20.95
CA ARG A 89 -14.94 14.03 -19.62
C ARG A 89 -15.31 12.63 -19.14
N ASP A 90 -15.66 11.72 -20.04
CA ASP A 90 -16.23 10.41 -19.71
C ASP A 90 -15.21 9.51 -18.98
N PRO A 91 -15.59 8.90 -17.84
CA PRO A 91 -14.72 7.94 -17.16
C PRO A 91 -14.53 6.64 -17.95
N SER A 92 -15.51 6.24 -18.75
CA SER A 92 -15.50 5.01 -19.57
C SER A 92 -14.40 5.06 -20.63
N LEU A 93 -14.46 6.03 -21.53
CA LEU A 93 -13.47 6.22 -22.60
C LEU A 93 -12.04 6.40 -22.04
N ARG A 94 -11.89 7.08 -20.90
CA ARG A 94 -10.59 7.26 -20.21
C ARG A 94 -10.06 6.02 -19.47
N LYS A 95 -10.90 5.01 -19.21
CA LYS A 95 -10.52 3.78 -18.47
C LYS A 95 -10.61 2.50 -19.29
N SER A 96 -11.18 2.54 -20.49
CA SER A 96 -11.42 1.39 -21.36
C SER A 96 -10.15 0.60 -21.71
N GLY A 97 -9.00 1.27 -21.79
CA GLY A 97 -7.74 0.69 -22.25
C GLY A 97 -7.69 0.41 -23.76
N VAL A 98 -8.79 0.60 -24.49
CA VAL A 98 -8.89 0.40 -25.94
C VAL A 98 -7.90 1.33 -26.65
N GLY A 99 -7.27 0.85 -27.72
CA GLY A 99 -6.27 1.61 -28.48
C GLY A 99 -4.93 1.87 -27.74
N ASN A 100 -4.74 1.41 -26.50
CA ASN A 100 -3.49 1.64 -25.77
C ASN A 100 -2.42 0.58 -26.10
N VAL A 101 -1.31 1.06 -26.66
CA VAL A 101 -0.11 0.30 -27.01
C VAL A 101 1.02 0.65 -26.06
N PHE A 102 1.82 -0.35 -25.72
CA PHE A 102 3.03 -0.26 -24.90
C PHE A 102 4.24 -0.65 -25.74
N ILE A 103 5.26 0.22 -25.72
CA ILE A 103 6.49 0.08 -26.51
C ILE A 103 7.67 -0.07 -25.54
N LYS A 104 8.51 -1.07 -25.78
CA LYS A 104 9.65 -1.48 -24.95
C LYS A 104 10.93 -1.55 -25.77
N ASN A 105 12.08 -1.42 -25.11
CA ASN A 105 13.40 -1.42 -25.73
C ASN A 105 13.56 -0.33 -26.82
N LEU A 106 12.88 0.79 -26.62
CA LEU A 106 13.05 2.00 -27.42
C LEU A 106 14.45 2.55 -27.19
N ASP A 107 15.08 3.12 -28.22
CA ASP A 107 16.35 3.82 -28.01
C ASP A 107 16.15 5.10 -27.17
N LYS A 108 17.20 5.50 -26.44
CA LYS A 108 17.16 6.67 -25.56
C LYS A 108 17.11 8.01 -26.30
N SER A 109 17.49 8.04 -27.58
CA SER A 109 17.42 9.21 -28.47
C SER A 109 16.03 9.48 -29.05
N ILE A 110 15.05 8.60 -28.82
CA ILE A 110 13.70 8.74 -29.40
C ILE A 110 12.81 9.52 -28.43
N ASP A 111 12.60 10.80 -28.75
CA ASP A 111 11.69 11.70 -28.05
C ASP A 111 10.21 11.50 -28.43
N ASN A 112 9.31 12.11 -27.66
CA ASN A 112 7.86 12.04 -27.88
C ASN A 112 7.44 12.44 -29.31
N LYS A 113 8.05 13.49 -29.88
CA LYS A 113 7.73 13.91 -31.26
C LYS A 113 8.14 12.85 -32.28
N ALA A 114 9.37 12.34 -32.22
CA ALA A 114 9.84 11.29 -33.12
C ALA A 114 8.98 10.01 -33.01
N LEU A 115 8.50 9.70 -31.80
CA LEU A 115 7.55 8.60 -31.58
C LEU A 115 6.18 8.87 -32.23
N TYR A 116 5.64 10.09 -32.09
CA TYR A 116 4.38 10.49 -32.74
C TYR A 116 4.51 10.44 -34.27
N ASP A 117 5.57 11.05 -34.82
CA ASP A 117 5.88 11.08 -36.25
C ASP A 117 5.97 9.64 -36.81
N THR A 118 6.58 8.71 -36.06
CA THR A 118 6.72 7.29 -36.46
C THR A 118 5.39 6.53 -36.42
N PHE A 119 4.61 6.68 -35.34
CA PHE A 119 3.43 5.83 -35.10
C PHE A 119 2.13 6.38 -35.70
N SER A 120 2.07 7.67 -36.07
CA SER A 120 0.90 8.28 -36.72
C SER A 120 0.51 7.59 -38.04
N ALA A 121 1.47 6.98 -38.72
CA ALA A 121 1.28 6.19 -39.93
C ALA A 121 0.34 4.97 -39.78
N PHE A 122 0.04 4.52 -38.56
CA PHE A 122 -0.87 3.39 -38.30
C PHE A 122 -2.32 3.84 -38.00
N GLY A 123 -2.52 5.11 -37.66
CA GLY A 123 -3.80 5.73 -37.34
C GLY A 123 -3.66 6.92 -36.38
N ASN A 124 -4.76 7.63 -36.14
CA ASN A 124 -4.80 8.81 -35.28
C ASN A 124 -4.34 8.49 -33.84
N ILE A 125 -3.41 9.30 -33.31
CA ILE A 125 -2.85 9.18 -31.96
C ILE A 125 -3.50 10.24 -31.06
N LEU A 126 -4.36 9.81 -30.14
CA LEU A 126 -4.92 10.65 -29.09
C LEU A 126 -3.86 11.07 -28.05
N SER A 127 -2.82 10.24 -27.86
CA SER A 127 -1.70 10.58 -26.99
C SER A 127 -0.49 9.70 -27.23
N CYS A 128 0.73 10.22 -27.08
CA CYS A 128 1.91 9.39 -26.85
C CYS A 128 2.76 9.94 -25.70
N LYS A 129 3.60 9.07 -25.12
CA LYS A 129 4.51 9.43 -24.02
C LYS A 129 5.68 8.47 -23.92
N VAL A 130 6.88 8.98 -24.17
CA VAL A 130 8.15 8.37 -23.71
C VAL A 130 8.30 8.65 -22.22
N VAL A 131 8.73 7.66 -21.44
CA VAL A 131 8.95 7.86 -19.99
C VAL A 131 10.42 8.15 -19.72
N CYS A 132 10.69 9.36 -19.23
CA CYS A 132 12.03 9.81 -18.82
C CYS A 132 12.16 9.84 -17.29
N ASP A 133 13.38 9.59 -16.82
CA ASP A 133 13.88 9.96 -15.48
C ASP A 133 14.70 11.26 -15.58
N GLU A 134 15.24 11.70 -14.44
CA GLU A 134 16.26 12.77 -14.36
C GLU A 134 17.52 12.45 -15.18
N ASN A 135 17.78 11.17 -15.50
CA ASN A 135 18.85 10.70 -16.39
C ASN A 135 18.38 10.44 -17.84
N GLY A 136 17.25 11.00 -18.27
CA GLY A 136 16.69 10.85 -19.62
C GLY A 136 15.81 9.61 -19.81
N SER A 137 15.57 9.22 -21.07
CA SER A 137 14.62 8.14 -21.42
C SER A 137 14.93 6.80 -20.76
N LYS A 138 13.89 6.17 -20.18
CA LYS A 138 13.90 4.80 -19.64
C LYS A 138 13.89 3.72 -20.73
N GLY A 139 13.82 4.08 -22.02
CA GLY A 139 13.74 3.12 -23.14
C GLY A 139 12.38 2.41 -23.26
N TYR A 140 11.30 3.04 -22.79
CA TYR A 140 9.93 2.58 -23.03
C TYR A 140 8.94 3.75 -23.14
N ALA A 141 7.85 3.50 -23.84
CA ALA A 141 6.83 4.50 -24.15
C ALA A 141 5.42 3.90 -24.20
N PHE A 142 4.42 4.78 -24.21
CA PHE A 142 3.00 4.46 -24.40
C PHE A 142 2.45 5.26 -25.59
N VAL A 143 1.58 4.65 -26.38
CA VAL A 143 0.84 5.29 -27.47
C VAL A 143 -0.62 4.91 -27.34
N HIS A 144 -1.51 5.88 -27.36
CA HIS A 144 -2.95 5.70 -27.34
C HIS A 144 -3.50 6.11 -28.69
N PHE A 145 -3.89 5.13 -29.48
CA PHE A 145 -4.63 5.33 -30.73
C PHE A 145 -6.11 5.56 -30.43
N GLU A 146 -6.78 6.28 -31.33
CA GLU A 146 -8.24 6.50 -31.30
C GLU A 146 -9.03 5.20 -31.52
N THR A 147 -8.52 4.30 -32.36
CA THR A 147 -9.15 3.01 -32.68
C THR A 147 -8.30 1.83 -32.22
N GLN A 148 -8.94 0.72 -31.85
CA GLN A 148 -8.22 -0.51 -31.52
C GLN A 148 -7.47 -1.06 -32.75
N ASP A 149 -8.08 -0.97 -33.92
CA ASP A 149 -7.50 -1.50 -35.16
C ASP A 149 -6.19 -0.80 -35.52
N ALA A 150 -6.05 0.51 -35.22
CA ALA A 150 -4.77 1.22 -35.39
C ALA A 150 -3.71 0.71 -34.41
N ALA A 151 -4.10 0.43 -33.16
CA ALA A 151 -3.21 -0.16 -32.16
C ALA A 151 -2.77 -1.58 -32.55
N ASP A 152 -3.70 -2.44 -33.01
CA ASP A 152 -3.39 -3.81 -33.42
C ASP A 152 -2.53 -3.83 -34.71
N ARG A 153 -2.83 -3.00 -35.72
CA ARG A 153 -1.95 -2.81 -36.91
C ARG A 153 -0.54 -2.33 -36.53
N ALA A 154 -0.42 -1.43 -35.55
CA ALA A 154 0.88 -0.96 -35.07
C ALA A 154 1.64 -2.07 -34.34
N ILE A 155 0.95 -2.92 -33.56
CA ILE A 155 1.54 -4.09 -32.90
C ILE A 155 2.03 -5.10 -33.93
N GLU A 156 1.20 -5.50 -34.90
CA GLU A 156 1.53 -6.49 -35.92
C GLU A 156 2.74 -6.08 -36.76
N LYS A 157 2.82 -4.80 -37.16
CA LYS A 157 3.88 -4.30 -38.04
C LYS A 157 5.16 -3.91 -37.31
N MET A 158 5.08 -3.27 -36.14
CA MET A 158 6.26 -2.70 -35.47
C MET A 158 6.90 -3.63 -34.44
N ASN A 159 6.21 -4.67 -33.96
CA ASN A 159 6.77 -5.56 -32.93
C ASN A 159 7.93 -6.40 -33.50
N GLY A 160 9.14 -6.14 -32.99
CA GLY A 160 10.39 -6.77 -33.45
C GLY A 160 11.16 -5.99 -34.52
N MET A 161 10.60 -4.89 -35.05
CA MET A 161 11.32 -4.01 -35.99
C MET A 161 12.46 -3.25 -35.32
N LEU A 162 13.44 -2.84 -36.13
CA LEU A 162 14.59 -2.04 -35.72
C LEU A 162 14.26 -0.54 -35.78
N LEU A 163 14.39 0.15 -34.64
CA LEU A 163 14.29 1.60 -34.50
C LEU A 163 15.58 2.09 -33.81
N ASN A 164 16.38 2.90 -34.52
CA ASN A 164 17.73 3.31 -34.12
C ASN A 164 18.56 2.11 -33.61
N ASP A 165 18.71 1.10 -34.47
CA ASP A 165 19.39 -0.19 -34.25
C ASP A 165 18.88 -1.07 -33.08
N ARG A 166 17.80 -0.67 -32.39
CA ARG A 166 17.15 -1.49 -31.36
C ARG A 166 15.91 -2.18 -31.88
N LYS A 167 15.80 -3.49 -31.64
CA LYS A 167 14.55 -4.23 -31.82
C LYS A 167 13.54 -3.79 -30.77
N VAL A 168 12.54 -3.00 -31.16
CA VAL A 168 11.47 -2.58 -30.25
C VAL A 168 10.49 -3.73 -30.04
N PHE A 169 9.96 -3.84 -28.82
CA PHE A 169 8.82 -4.70 -28.53
C PHE A 169 7.57 -3.83 -28.48
N VAL A 170 6.54 -4.19 -29.24
CA VAL A 170 5.27 -3.44 -29.32
C VAL A 170 4.14 -4.41 -28.98
N GLY A 171 3.27 -4.03 -28.05
CA GLY A 171 2.17 -4.90 -27.61
C GLY A 171 1.06 -4.12 -26.91
N ARG A 172 -0.08 -4.77 -26.65
CA ARG A 172 -1.21 -4.14 -25.94
C ARG A 172 -0.79 -3.71 -24.53
N PHE A 173 -1.28 -2.55 -24.09
CA PHE A 173 -0.98 -2.02 -22.76
C PHE A 173 -1.61 -2.88 -21.66
N LYS A 174 -0.75 -3.46 -20.82
CA LYS A 174 -1.16 -4.15 -19.59
C LYS A 174 -1.01 -3.25 -18.37
N SER A 175 -2.06 -3.19 -17.55
CA SER A 175 -2.06 -2.34 -16.35
C SER A 175 -0.98 -2.75 -15.35
N ARG A 176 -0.57 -1.86 -14.43
CA ARG A 176 0.43 -2.23 -13.40
C ARG A 176 -0.02 -3.42 -12.55
N LYS A 177 -1.27 -3.36 -12.06
CA LYS A 177 -1.89 -4.41 -11.24
C LYS A 177 -1.97 -5.75 -11.97
N GLU A 178 -2.33 -5.74 -13.25
CA GLU A 178 -2.37 -6.93 -14.11
C GLU A 178 -0.97 -7.51 -14.34
N ARG A 179 0.04 -6.68 -14.63
CA ARG A 179 1.42 -7.13 -14.80
C ARG A 179 2.01 -7.71 -13.51
N GLU A 180 1.70 -7.12 -12.36
CA GLU A 180 2.09 -7.64 -11.05
C GLU A 180 1.36 -8.96 -10.72
N ALA A 181 0.11 -9.13 -11.15
CA ALA A 181 -0.62 -10.39 -11.04
C ALA A 181 -0.06 -11.49 -11.96
N GLU A 182 0.18 -11.21 -13.25
CA GLU A 182 0.72 -12.17 -14.21
C GLU A 182 2.16 -12.60 -13.83
N LEU A 183 3.00 -11.64 -13.45
CA LEU A 183 4.38 -11.92 -13.04
C LEU A 183 4.43 -12.58 -11.65
N GLY A 184 3.47 -12.27 -10.77
CA GLY A 184 3.25 -12.98 -9.50
C GLY A 184 2.70 -14.40 -9.67
N ALA A 185 1.96 -14.69 -10.75
CA ALA A 185 1.57 -16.05 -11.12
C ALA A 185 2.76 -16.84 -11.68
N LYS A 186 3.51 -16.26 -12.63
CA LYS A 186 4.74 -16.85 -13.19
C LYS A 186 5.87 -17.02 -12.15
N ALA A 187 5.85 -16.28 -11.04
CA ALA A 187 6.75 -16.49 -9.91
C ALA A 187 6.27 -17.59 -8.93
N LYS A 188 5.02 -18.05 -9.05
CA LYS A 188 4.50 -19.26 -8.39
C LYS A 188 4.70 -20.50 -9.24
N GLU A 189 4.74 -20.37 -10.57
CA GLU A 189 5.11 -21.47 -11.47
C GLU A 189 6.48 -22.05 -11.09
N PHE A 190 6.51 -23.33 -10.73
CA PHE A 190 7.71 -24.08 -10.41
C PHE A 190 7.72 -25.43 -11.11
N THR A 191 8.84 -25.74 -11.75
CA THR A 191 9.15 -27.08 -12.29
C THR A 191 9.97 -27.93 -11.32
N ASN A 192 10.62 -27.31 -10.35
CA ASN A 192 11.55 -27.97 -9.43
C ASN A 192 10.87 -28.32 -8.10
N VAL A 193 10.86 -29.61 -7.79
CA VAL A 193 10.30 -30.23 -6.59
C VAL A 193 11.45 -30.68 -5.68
N TYR A 194 11.30 -30.45 -4.38
CA TYR A 194 12.16 -30.93 -3.31
C TYR A 194 11.43 -32.03 -2.55
N ILE A 195 12.12 -33.15 -2.35
CA ILE A 195 11.57 -34.39 -1.80
C ILE A 195 12.46 -34.78 -0.61
N LYS A 196 11.86 -35.11 0.54
CA LYS A 196 12.57 -35.42 1.79
C LYS A 196 11.91 -36.62 2.48
N ASN A 197 12.68 -37.33 3.31
CA ASN A 197 12.25 -38.40 4.19
C ASN A 197 11.81 -39.70 3.48
N PHE A 198 12.38 -39.97 2.30
CA PHE A 198 12.14 -41.21 1.54
C PHE A 198 13.05 -42.39 1.94
N GLY A 199 13.83 -42.23 3.01
CA GLY A 199 14.80 -43.21 3.46
C GLY A 199 16.15 -43.15 2.72
N ASP A 200 16.91 -44.22 2.89
CA ASP A 200 18.34 -44.26 2.65
C ASP A 200 18.63 -45.14 1.42
N ASP A 201 17.76 -46.10 1.17
CA ASP A 201 17.72 -47.10 0.08
C ASP A 201 17.15 -46.54 -1.25
N MET A 202 17.22 -45.22 -1.43
CA MET A 202 16.62 -44.48 -2.53
C MET A 202 17.69 -43.72 -3.30
N ASP A 203 17.90 -44.18 -4.54
CA ASP A 203 18.88 -43.65 -5.49
C ASP A 203 18.22 -42.78 -6.57
N ASP A 204 19.03 -42.11 -7.39
CA ASP A 204 18.57 -41.25 -8.49
C ASP A 204 17.57 -41.96 -9.43
N GLU A 205 17.81 -43.24 -9.72
CA GLU A 205 17.01 -44.05 -10.65
C GLU A 205 15.64 -44.40 -10.07
N ARG A 206 15.60 -44.96 -8.86
CA ARG A 206 14.34 -45.26 -8.13
C ARG A 206 13.49 -44.01 -7.93
N LEU A 207 14.13 -42.88 -7.57
CA LEU A 207 13.43 -41.61 -7.41
C LEU A 207 12.89 -41.09 -8.77
N LYS A 208 13.62 -41.31 -9.86
CA LYS A 208 13.17 -40.97 -11.22
C LYS A 208 11.98 -41.82 -11.66
N GLU A 209 12.01 -43.14 -11.45
CA GLU A 209 10.88 -44.03 -11.75
C GLU A 209 9.63 -43.62 -10.95
N LEU A 210 9.78 -43.43 -9.63
CA LEU A 210 8.68 -43.09 -8.72
C LEU A 210 7.98 -41.78 -9.09
N PHE A 211 8.70 -40.80 -9.67
CA PHE A 211 8.17 -39.49 -10.06
C PHE A 211 7.87 -39.33 -11.55
N SER A 212 8.41 -40.16 -12.45
CA SER A 212 8.12 -40.10 -13.89
C SER A 212 6.65 -40.38 -14.23
N LYS A 213 5.92 -41.08 -13.34
CA LYS A 213 4.48 -41.30 -13.45
C LYS A 213 3.63 -40.01 -13.34
N TYR A 214 4.18 -38.92 -12.83
CA TYR A 214 3.49 -37.62 -12.73
C TYR A 214 3.75 -36.69 -13.93
N GLY A 215 4.78 -36.99 -14.72
CA GLY A 215 5.17 -36.20 -15.88
C GLY A 215 6.65 -36.35 -16.21
N LYS A 216 7.07 -35.73 -17.32
CA LYS A 216 8.42 -35.89 -17.86
C LYS A 216 9.45 -35.16 -16.99
N THR A 217 10.30 -35.92 -16.31
CA THR A 217 11.41 -35.39 -15.50
C THR A 217 12.61 -35.04 -16.38
N LEU A 218 13.06 -33.79 -16.34
CA LEU A 218 14.29 -33.31 -17.01
C LEU A 218 15.56 -33.67 -16.24
N SER A 219 15.50 -33.66 -14.90
CA SER A 219 16.64 -33.91 -14.02
C SER A 219 16.16 -34.46 -12.69
N VAL A 220 16.85 -35.45 -12.15
CA VAL A 220 16.59 -36.06 -10.84
C VAL A 220 17.92 -36.19 -10.11
N LYS A 221 17.98 -35.78 -8.84
CA LYS A 221 19.19 -35.90 -8.03
C LYS A 221 18.90 -36.06 -6.54
N VAL A 222 19.23 -37.23 -6.00
CA VAL A 222 19.38 -37.49 -4.56
C VAL A 222 20.67 -36.85 -4.07
N MET A 223 20.62 -36.23 -2.89
CA MET A 223 21.78 -35.65 -2.25
C MET A 223 22.44 -36.66 -1.31
N THR A 224 23.65 -37.09 -1.63
CA THR A 224 24.44 -38.00 -0.79
C THR A 224 25.40 -37.25 0.13
N ASP A 225 25.91 -37.94 1.15
CA ASP A 225 27.06 -37.57 1.96
C ASP A 225 28.39 -37.93 1.27
N PRO A 226 29.54 -37.36 1.70
CA PRO A 226 30.84 -37.70 1.13
C PRO A 226 31.23 -39.17 1.34
N THR A 227 30.49 -39.91 2.18
CA THR A 227 30.56 -41.36 2.38
C THR A 227 29.67 -42.16 1.41
N GLY A 228 29.04 -41.52 0.44
CA GLY A 228 28.15 -42.14 -0.56
C GLY A 228 26.70 -42.35 -0.09
N LYS A 229 26.42 -42.35 1.21
CA LYS A 229 25.06 -42.58 1.75
C LYS A 229 24.09 -41.46 1.40
N SER A 230 22.84 -41.79 1.08
CA SER A 230 21.77 -40.83 0.80
C SER A 230 21.34 -40.04 2.04
N LYS A 231 21.23 -38.72 1.94
CA LYS A 231 20.79 -37.82 3.04
C LYS A 231 19.28 -37.85 3.30
N GLY A 232 18.57 -38.85 2.76
CA GLY A 232 17.11 -38.91 2.75
C GLY A 232 16.42 -37.71 2.09
N PHE A 233 17.08 -37.00 1.16
CA PHE A 233 16.45 -35.94 0.38
C PHE A 233 17.04 -35.78 -1.03
N GLY A 234 16.24 -35.23 -1.93
CA GLY A 234 16.59 -35.04 -3.33
C GLY A 234 15.72 -33.99 -4.02
N PHE A 235 15.99 -33.81 -5.31
CA PHE A 235 15.31 -32.86 -6.17
C PHE A 235 14.87 -33.54 -7.47
N VAL A 236 13.68 -33.18 -7.96
CA VAL A 236 13.17 -33.55 -9.29
C VAL A 236 12.79 -32.28 -10.03
N SER A 237 13.23 -32.16 -11.28
CA SER A 237 12.88 -31.09 -12.20
C SER A 237 11.98 -31.65 -13.29
N PHE A 238 10.76 -31.11 -13.44
CA PHE A 238 9.81 -31.48 -14.48
C PHE A 238 9.88 -30.53 -15.67
N GLU A 239 9.39 -30.98 -16.83
CA GLU A 239 9.27 -30.12 -18.01
C GLU A 239 8.13 -29.08 -17.89
N LYS A 240 7.10 -29.38 -17.08
CA LYS A 240 5.91 -28.54 -16.87
C LYS A 240 5.67 -28.26 -15.39
N HIS A 241 5.09 -27.09 -15.10
CA HIS A 241 4.66 -26.73 -13.74
C HIS A 241 3.50 -27.61 -13.24
N GLU A 242 2.55 -27.96 -14.11
CA GLU A 242 1.38 -28.78 -13.74
C GLU A 242 1.80 -30.16 -13.20
N ASP A 243 2.80 -30.77 -13.83
CA ASP A 243 3.32 -32.09 -13.44
C ASP A 243 4.06 -32.01 -12.09
N ALA A 244 4.79 -30.92 -11.86
CA ALA A 244 5.41 -30.62 -10.56
C ALA A 244 4.36 -30.36 -9.45
N ASN A 245 3.22 -29.74 -9.76
CA ASN A 245 2.12 -29.57 -8.82
C ASN A 245 1.48 -30.92 -8.47
N LYS A 246 1.12 -31.74 -9.48
CA LYS A 246 0.55 -33.09 -9.27
C LYS A 246 1.47 -33.95 -8.40
N ALA A 247 2.78 -33.92 -8.68
CA ALA A 247 3.78 -34.61 -7.87
C ALA A 247 3.84 -34.10 -6.41
N VAL A 248 3.65 -32.81 -6.16
CA VAL A 248 3.57 -32.23 -4.81
C VAL A 248 2.28 -32.63 -4.11
N GLU A 249 1.12 -32.46 -4.75
CA GLU A 249 -0.19 -32.71 -4.17
C GLU A 249 -0.40 -34.21 -3.87
N GLU A 250 0.05 -35.10 -4.76
CA GLU A 250 -0.26 -36.53 -4.65
C GLU A 250 0.80 -37.34 -3.90
N MET A 251 2.05 -36.88 -3.75
CA MET A 251 3.09 -37.60 -2.97
C MET A 251 3.36 -37.01 -1.58
N ASN A 252 3.04 -35.73 -1.32
CA ASN A 252 3.33 -35.13 -0.02
C ASN A 252 2.49 -35.78 1.11
N GLY A 253 3.17 -36.44 2.04
CA GLY A 253 2.55 -37.17 3.15
C GLY A 253 2.26 -38.65 2.87
N LYS A 254 2.56 -39.17 1.66
CA LYS A 254 2.50 -40.63 1.42
C LYS A 254 3.64 -41.34 2.13
N ASP A 255 3.41 -42.59 2.52
CA ASP A 255 4.48 -43.46 2.99
C ASP A 255 5.28 -44.05 1.81
N VAL A 256 6.60 -44.04 1.92
CA VAL A 256 7.53 -44.77 1.06
C VAL A 256 8.56 -45.43 1.97
N ASN A 257 8.71 -46.75 1.89
CA ASN A 257 9.62 -47.55 2.71
C ASN A 257 9.45 -47.37 4.24
N GLY A 258 8.21 -47.22 4.73
CA GLY A 258 7.92 -47.01 6.16
C GLY A 258 8.26 -45.61 6.67
N LYS A 259 8.42 -44.65 5.77
CA LYS A 259 8.72 -43.24 6.07
C LYS A 259 7.78 -42.34 5.27
N MET A 260 7.04 -41.46 5.96
CA MET A 260 6.22 -40.43 5.30
C MET A 260 7.09 -39.42 4.55
N VAL A 261 6.95 -39.33 3.22
CA VAL A 261 7.74 -38.42 2.40
C VAL A 261 7.15 -37.02 2.38
N PHE A 262 8.00 -36.01 2.56
CA PHE A 262 7.62 -34.61 2.36
C PHE A 262 7.97 -34.20 0.93
N VAL A 263 7.01 -33.62 0.22
CA VAL A 263 7.17 -33.18 -1.17
C VAL A 263 6.67 -31.74 -1.30
N GLY A 264 7.45 -30.85 -1.90
CA GLY A 264 7.10 -29.43 -2.03
C GLY A 264 8.00 -28.66 -2.98
N ARG A 265 7.68 -27.39 -3.24
CA ARG A 265 8.48 -26.52 -4.13
C ARG A 265 9.94 -26.43 -3.69
N ALA A 266 10.88 -26.60 -4.62
CA ALA A 266 12.31 -26.46 -4.38
C ALA A 266 12.72 -24.99 -4.20
N GLN A 267 12.61 -24.49 -2.96
CA GLN A 267 13.09 -23.16 -2.56
C GLN A 267 14.62 -23.04 -2.61
N LYS A 268 15.12 -21.86 -2.96
CA LYS A 268 16.57 -21.56 -2.86
C LYS A 268 16.99 -21.41 -1.39
N LYS A 269 18.25 -21.71 -1.05
CA LYS A 269 18.77 -21.64 0.34
C LYS A 269 18.51 -20.29 1.02
N VAL A 270 18.72 -19.19 0.30
CA VAL A 270 18.50 -17.81 0.79
C VAL A 270 17.01 -17.53 1.04
N GLU A 271 16.14 -17.95 0.13
CA GLU A 271 14.68 -17.81 0.23
C GLU A 271 14.14 -18.60 1.43
N ARG A 272 14.54 -19.87 1.56
CA ARG A 272 14.21 -20.73 2.71
C ARG A 272 14.69 -20.13 4.03
N GLN A 273 15.89 -19.56 4.08
CA GLN A 273 16.42 -18.90 5.28
C GLN A 273 15.64 -17.61 5.61
N ALA A 274 15.23 -16.83 4.62
CA ALA A 274 14.41 -15.62 4.83
C ALA A 274 12.99 -15.96 5.32
N GLU A 275 12.33 -16.96 4.73
CA GLU A 275 11.00 -17.41 5.19
C GLU A 275 11.07 -18.03 6.60
N LEU A 276 12.07 -18.89 6.86
CA LEU A 276 12.25 -19.49 8.18
C LEU A 276 12.55 -18.42 9.24
N LYS A 277 13.40 -17.43 8.92
CA LYS A 277 13.65 -16.26 9.78
C LYS A 277 12.35 -15.50 10.04
N ARG A 278 11.56 -15.18 9.01
CA ARG A 278 10.26 -14.50 9.14
C ARG A 278 9.28 -15.30 10.03
N LYS A 279 9.24 -16.62 9.91
CA LYS A 279 8.38 -17.49 10.72
C LYS A 279 8.84 -17.53 12.19
N PHE A 280 10.15 -17.55 12.45
CA PHE A 280 10.70 -17.40 13.80
C PHE A 280 10.47 -15.99 14.37
N GLU A 281 10.56 -14.94 13.56
CA GLU A 281 10.25 -13.56 13.97
C GLU A 281 8.75 -13.41 14.27
N GLN A 282 7.85 -14.03 13.51
CA GLN A 282 6.42 -14.10 13.83
C GLN A 282 6.16 -14.85 15.13
N LEU A 283 6.77 -16.03 15.35
CA LEU A 283 6.63 -16.78 16.61
C LEU A 283 7.25 -16.04 17.81
N LYS A 284 8.36 -15.30 17.61
CA LYS A 284 8.92 -14.40 18.63
C LYS A 284 7.97 -13.24 18.90
N GLN A 285 7.37 -12.63 17.87
CA GLN A 285 6.44 -11.50 18.00
C GLN A 285 5.11 -11.89 18.65
N GLU A 286 4.56 -13.05 18.32
CA GLU A 286 3.36 -13.60 18.95
C GLU A 286 3.63 -13.87 20.44
N ARG A 287 4.77 -14.49 20.78
CA ARG A 287 5.21 -14.65 22.18
C ARG A 287 5.54 -13.31 22.86
N ILE A 288 5.95 -12.29 22.11
CA ILE A 288 6.13 -10.93 22.63
C ILE A 288 4.79 -10.34 23.05
N SER A 289 3.82 -10.35 22.14
CA SER A 289 2.48 -9.80 22.29
C SER A 289 1.65 -10.53 23.36
N ARG A 290 1.68 -11.87 23.39
CA ARG A 290 0.91 -12.68 24.36
C ARG A 290 1.28 -12.39 25.83
N TYR A 291 2.49 -11.90 26.07
CA TYR A 291 2.97 -11.53 27.41
C TYR A 291 3.18 -10.01 27.59
N GLN A 292 2.64 -9.18 26.69
CA GLN A 292 2.70 -7.72 26.79
C GLN A 292 1.59 -7.21 27.71
N GLY A 293 1.93 -6.39 28.70
CA GLY A 293 0.97 -5.85 29.68
C GLY A 293 0.49 -6.84 30.77
N VAL A 294 0.44 -8.14 30.49
CA VAL A 294 -0.08 -9.17 31.42
C VAL A 294 0.93 -9.70 32.44
N ASN A 295 2.24 -9.54 32.19
CA ASN A 295 3.31 -10.06 33.03
C ASN A 295 3.92 -8.97 33.91
N LEU A 296 3.95 -9.20 35.22
CA LEU A 296 4.49 -8.31 36.24
C LEU A 296 5.86 -8.78 36.72
N TYR A 297 6.69 -7.82 37.09
CA TYR A 297 7.95 -7.99 37.80
C TYR A 297 7.75 -7.51 39.25
N ILE A 298 7.91 -8.43 40.20
CA ILE A 298 7.78 -8.17 41.63
C ILE A 298 9.18 -8.21 42.22
N LYS A 299 9.59 -7.17 42.93
CA LYS A 299 10.91 -7.03 43.58
C LYS A 299 10.72 -6.69 45.06
N ASN A 300 11.79 -6.86 45.83
CA ASN A 300 11.83 -6.74 47.29
C ASN A 300 10.96 -7.81 47.97
N LEU A 301 10.87 -9.00 47.36
CA LEU A 301 10.29 -10.17 48.03
C LEU A 301 11.07 -10.45 49.33
N ASP A 302 10.33 -10.84 50.36
CA ASP A 302 10.92 -11.44 51.54
C ASP A 302 11.47 -12.83 51.21
N ASP A 303 12.55 -13.22 51.87
CA ASP A 303 13.26 -14.49 51.63
C ASP A 303 12.38 -15.70 51.98
N THR A 304 11.33 -15.49 52.77
CA THR A 304 10.30 -16.48 53.15
C THR A 304 9.13 -16.59 52.17
N ILE A 305 9.14 -15.88 51.03
CA ILE A 305 8.05 -15.88 50.03
C ILE A 305 8.40 -16.79 48.84
N ASP A 306 7.75 -17.95 48.81
CA ASP A 306 7.82 -18.95 47.74
C ASP A 306 6.77 -18.70 46.63
N ASP A 307 6.86 -19.44 45.52
CA ASP A 307 5.95 -19.38 44.37
C ASP A 307 4.46 -19.47 44.78
N GLU A 308 4.11 -20.36 45.72
CA GLU A 308 2.72 -20.51 46.20
C GLU A 308 2.23 -19.32 47.02
N LYS A 309 3.08 -18.76 47.90
CA LYS A 309 2.75 -17.56 48.69
C LYS A 309 2.60 -16.35 47.77
N LEU A 310 3.50 -16.18 46.81
CA LEU A 310 3.40 -15.15 45.79
C LEU A 310 2.13 -15.30 44.95
N ARG A 311 1.76 -16.52 44.55
CA ARG A 311 0.50 -16.79 43.85
C ARG A 311 -0.71 -16.47 44.73
N LYS A 312 -0.70 -16.84 46.01
CA LYS A 312 -1.80 -16.57 46.95
C LYS A 312 -2.02 -15.08 47.14
N GLU A 313 -0.97 -14.30 47.42
CA GLU A 313 -1.07 -12.85 47.63
C GLU A 313 -1.54 -12.06 46.39
N PHE A 314 -1.23 -12.54 45.18
CA PHE A 314 -1.65 -11.88 43.94
C PHE A 314 -2.97 -12.40 43.37
N SER A 315 -3.49 -13.54 43.88
CA SER A 315 -4.75 -14.14 43.39
C SER A 315 -6.03 -13.29 43.55
N PRO A 316 -6.17 -12.34 44.52
CA PRO A 316 -7.34 -11.46 44.61
C PRO A 316 -7.47 -10.44 43.47
N PHE A 317 -6.43 -10.25 42.66
CA PHE A 317 -6.39 -9.23 41.60
C PHE A 317 -6.66 -9.79 40.19
N GLY A 318 -6.68 -11.13 40.03
CA GLY A 318 -6.91 -11.78 38.74
C GLY A 318 -6.49 -13.26 38.69
N SER A 319 -6.72 -13.90 37.54
CA SER A 319 -6.38 -15.30 37.31
C SER A 319 -4.91 -15.46 36.92
N ILE A 320 -4.12 -15.98 37.85
CA ILE A 320 -2.68 -16.17 37.65
C ILE A 320 -2.42 -17.41 36.79
N THR A 321 -1.99 -17.14 35.56
CA THR A 321 -1.49 -18.14 34.58
C THR A 321 -0.13 -18.70 35.00
N SER A 322 0.74 -17.88 35.61
CA SER A 322 2.01 -18.34 36.18
C SER A 322 2.52 -17.37 37.25
N ALA A 323 3.01 -17.89 38.37
CA ALA A 323 3.82 -17.14 39.34
C ALA A 323 5.14 -17.88 39.53
N LYS A 324 6.25 -17.15 39.62
CA LYS A 324 7.58 -17.73 39.87
C LYS A 324 8.55 -16.75 40.53
N VAL A 325 9.12 -17.13 41.66
CA VAL A 325 10.24 -16.50 42.34
C VAL A 325 11.54 -16.95 41.68
N MET A 326 12.50 -16.03 41.54
CA MET A 326 13.79 -16.34 40.96
C MET A 326 14.79 -16.69 42.06
N LEU A 327 15.21 -17.96 42.10
CA LEU A 327 16.18 -18.49 43.06
C LEU A 327 17.63 -18.38 42.54
N GLU A 328 18.59 -18.36 43.46
CA GLU A 328 20.03 -18.51 43.26
C GLU A 328 20.55 -19.42 44.38
N ASP A 329 21.14 -20.56 44.01
CA ASP A 329 21.71 -21.54 44.94
C ASP A 329 20.79 -21.91 46.14
N GLY A 330 19.50 -22.04 45.85
CA GLY A 330 18.45 -22.37 46.83
C GLY A 330 17.89 -21.17 47.63
N ARG A 331 18.38 -19.95 47.43
CA ARG A 331 17.92 -18.72 48.10
C ARG A 331 17.16 -17.81 47.14
N SER A 332 16.20 -17.04 47.64
CA SER A 332 15.47 -16.05 46.82
C SER A 332 16.39 -14.89 46.40
N LYS A 333 16.39 -14.52 45.11
CA LYS A 333 17.02 -13.28 44.62
C LYS A 333 16.24 -12.01 45.04
N GLY A 334 15.20 -12.14 45.87
CA GLY A 334 14.33 -11.04 46.28
C GLY A 334 13.44 -10.50 45.14
N PHE A 335 13.25 -11.27 44.07
CA PHE A 335 12.35 -10.90 42.97
C PHE A 335 11.73 -12.12 42.27
N GLY A 336 10.59 -11.90 41.62
CA GLY A 336 9.82 -12.89 40.88
C GLY A 336 8.95 -12.27 39.80
N PHE A 337 8.16 -13.10 39.15
CA PHE A 337 7.21 -12.72 38.09
C PHE A 337 5.82 -13.29 38.37
N VAL A 338 4.79 -12.54 38.00
CA VAL A 338 3.38 -13.01 38.02
C VAL A 338 2.73 -12.62 36.70
N CYS A 339 2.21 -13.59 35.97
CA CYS A 339 1.50 -13.41 34.72
C CYS A 339 0.00 -13.68 34.93
N PHE A 340 -0.81 -12.65 34.70
CA PHE A 340 -2.27 -12.72 34.72
C PHE A 340 -2.84 -13.16 33.37
N SER A 341 -4.14 -13.44 33.31
CA SER A 341 -4.87 -13.70 32.06
C SER A 341 -5.10 -12.43 31.24
N SER A 342 -5.39 -11.29 31.88
CA SER A 342 -5.63 -10.01 31.21
C SER A 342 -4.70 -8.89 31.69
N PRO A 343 -4.47 -7.84 30.87
CA PRO A 343 -3.63 -6.70 31.26
C PRO A 343 -4.35 -5.77 32.24
N GLU A 344 -5.66 -5.88 32.37
CA GLU A 344 -6.50 -5.09 33.28
C GLU A 344 -6.31 -5.58 34.73
N GLU A 345 -6.39 -6.89 34.95
CA GLU A 345 -5.98 -7.57 36.20
C GLU A 345 -4.55 -7.18 36.61
N ALA A 346 -3.61 -7.25 35.66
CA ALA A 346 -2.20 -6.91 35.89
C ALA A 346 -2.02 -5.43 36.28
N THR A 347 -2.78 -4.52 35.68
CA THR A 347 -2.74 -3.08 36.00
C THR A 347 -3.36 -2.79 37.38
N LYS A 348 -4.44 -3.49 37.74
CA LYS A 348 -5.02 -3.44 39.09
C LYS A 348 -4.00 -3.91 40.14
N ALA A 349 -3.37 -5.06 39.92
CA ALA A 349 -2.33 -5.60 40.80
C ALA A 349 -1.11 -4.66 40.94
N VAL A 350 -0.66 -3.99 39.87
CA VAL A 350 0.38 -2.95 39.95
C VAL A 350 -0.06 -1.78 40.83
N THR A 351 -1.34 -1.40 40.79
CA THR A 351 -1.86 -0.24 41.53
C THR A 351 -2.02 -0.54 43.03
N GLU A 352 -2.47 -1.74 43.40
CA GLU A 352 -2.80 -2.09 44.79
C GLU A 352 -1.66 -2.81 45.54
N MET A 353 -0.76 -3.53 44.85
CA MET A 353 0.34 -4.27 45.50
C MET A 353 1.69 -3.53 45.51
N ASN A 354 1.87 -2.48 44.69
CA ASN A 354 3.11 -1.71 44.68
C ASN A 354 3.23 -0.84 45.94
N GLY A 355 4.27 -1.07 46.75
CA GLY A 355 4.48 -0.46 48.06
C GLY A 355 3.85 -1.22 49.22
N ARG A 356 3.03 -2.25 48.98
CA ARG A 356 2.39 -3.06 50.04
C ARG A 356 3.45 -3.90 50.76
N ILE A 357 3.41 -3.90 52.10
CA ILE A 357 4.30 -4.74 52.92
C ILE A 357 3.79 -6.18 52.93
N VAL A 358 4.65 -7.12 52.57
CA VAL A 358 4.38 -8.57 52.57
C VAL A 358 5.61 -9.27 53.17
N GLY A 359 5.44 -10.08 54.21
CA GLY A 359 6.55 -10.48 55.07
C GLY A 359 7.14 -9.26 55.79
N SER A 360 8.46 -9.09 55.77
CA SER A 360 9.13 -7.94 56.41
C SER A 360 9.34 -6.72 55.49
N LYS A 361 9.00 -6.81 54.19
CA LYS A 361 9.47 -5.87 53.15
C LYS A 361 8.33 -5.25 52.33
N PRO A 362 8.42 -3.96 51.94
CA PRO A 362 7.51 -3.37 50.96
C PRO A 362 7.85 -3.85 49.55
N LEU A 363 6.86 -4.48 48.89
CA LEU A 363 6.97 -4.96 47.52
C LEU A 363 7.11 -3.80 46.54
N TYR A 364 7.87 -4.01 45.46
CA TYR A 364 7.86 -3.15 44.28
C TYR A 364 7.27 -3.94 43.11
N VAL A 365 6.20 -3.44 42.50
CA VAL A 365 5.46 -4.13 41.44
C VAL A 365 5.38 -3.24 40.20
N ALA A 366 5.82 -3.75 39.06
CA ALA A 366 5.82 -3.03 37.78
C ALA A 366 5.62 -4.00 36.59
N LEU A 367 5.30 -3.46 35.40
CA LEU A 367 5.23 -4.27 34.17
C LEU A 367 6.61 -4.86 33.82
N ALA A 368 6.65 -6.15 33.47
CA ALA A 368 7.89 -6.89 33.25
C ALA A 368 8.55 -6.58 31.89
N GLN A 369 9.52 -5.65 31.90
CA GLN A 369 10.39 -5.38 30.74
C GLN A 369 11.30 -6.57 30.43
N ARG A 370 11.51 -6.89 29.14
CA ARG A 370 12.41 -7.97 28.74
C ARG A 370 13.88 -7.59 28.92
N LYS A 371 14.75 -8.55 29.25
CA LYS A 371 16.20 -8.33 29.43
C LYS A 371 16.87 -7.70 28.21
N GLU A 372 16.45 -8.10 27.00
CA GLU A 372 16.92 -7.52 25.72
C GLU A 372 16.52 -6.03 25.60
N GLU A 373 15.24 -5.74 25.80
CA GLU A 373 14.63 -4.40 25.72
C GLU A 373 15.20 -3.44 26.77
N ARG A 374 15.28 -3.87 28.04
CA ARG A 374 15.89 -3.11 29.13
C ARG A 374 17.38 -2.83 28.88
N LYS A 375 18.12 -3.79 28.30
CA LYS A 375 19.52 -3.57 27.89
C LYS A 375 19.60 -2.56 26.74
N ALA A 376 18.71 -2.64 25.75
CA ALA A 376 18.67 -1.68 24.65
C ALA A 376 18.34 -0.27 25.14
N HIS A 377 17.38 -0.12 26.05
CA HIS A 377 17.00 1.17 26.65
C HIS A 377 18.16 1.78 27.45
N LEU A 378 18.82 1.00 28.31
CA LEU A 378 20.05 1.42 29.02
C LEU A 378 21.19 1.79 28.06
N THR A 379 21.37 1.04 26.98
CA THR A 379 22.42 1.31 25.97
C THR A 379 22.13 2.61 25.22
N ASN A 380 20.87 2.86 24.83
CA ASN A 380 20.46 4.11 24.19
C ASN A 380 20.61 5.30 25.14
N GLN A 381 20.24 5.15 26.42
CA GLN A 381 20.41 6.20 27.43
C GLN A 381 21.91 6.53 27.67
N TYR A 382 22.79 5.52 27.61
CA TYR A 382 24.24 5.70 27.66
C TYR A 382 24.79 6.39 26.41
N MET A 383 24.35 5.97 25.20
CA MET A 383 24.71 6.64 23.94
C MET A 383 24.25 8.11 23.91
N GLN A 384 23.03 8.40 24.38
CA GLN A 384 22.51 9.78 24.48
C GLN A 384 23.33 10.64 25.45
N ARG A 385 23.79 10.06 26.57
CA ARG A 385 24.69 10.77 27.51
C ARG A 385 26.05 11.08 26.87
N ILE A 386 26.61 10.17 26.09
CA ILE A 386 27.86 10.41 25.33
C ILE A 386 27.65 11.44 24.21
N ALA A 387 26.53 11.38 23.49
CA ALA A 387 26.19 12.36 22.45
C ALA A 387 26.04 13.78 23.04
N GLY A 388 25.43 13.91 24.22
CA GLY A 388 25.31 15.17 24.95
C GLY A 388 26.66 15.79 25.35
N MET A 389 27.66 14.98 25.71
CA MET A 389 29.02 15.47 25.97
C MET A 389 29.77 15.91 24.71
N ARG A 390 29.35 15.47 23.52
CA ARG A 390 29.96 15.84 22.23
C ARG A 390 29.34 17.10 21.60
N ALA A 391 28.43 17.77 22.31
CA ALA A 391 27.66 18.93 21.83
C ALA A 391 28.17 20.29 22.35
N LEU A 392 29.42 20.38 22.83
CA LEU A 392 30.10 21.67 22.97
C LEU A 392 30.57 22.17 21.59
N PRO A 393 30.43 23.46 21.27
CA PRO A 393 30.78 23.99 19.95
C PRO A 393 32.29 23.92 19.71
N ALA A 394 32.70 23.25 18.64
CA ALA A 394 34.10 23.01 18.27
C ALA A 394 34.76 24.25 17.63
N ASN A 395 34.75 25.39 18.33
CA ASN A 395 35.09 26.70 17.73
C ASN A 395 35.94 27.61 18.63
N THR A 396 36.82 27.05 19.46
CA THR A 396 37.74 27.82 20.35
C THR A 396 39.20 27.36 20.37
N ILE A 397 39.55 26.16 19.87
CA ILE A 397 40.95 25.70 19.83
C ILE A 397 41.28 25.07 18.47
N ILE A 398 41.57 25.92 17.48
CA ILE A 398 42.36 25.56 16.30
C ILE A 398 43.39 26.67 16.09
N ASN A 399 44.58 26.49 16.68
CA ASN A 399 45.82 26.97 16.10
C ASN A 399 47.02 26.20 16.67
N GLN A 400 48.05 25.98 15.85
CA GLN A 400 49.36 25.39 16.21
C GLN A 400 49.35 24.00 16.90
N PHE A 401 49.47 22.92 16.12
CA PHE A 401 50.78 22.25 15.90
C PHE A 401 50.69 21.14 14.84
N GLN A 402 51.83 20.77 14.24
CA GLN A 402 51.94 19.70 13.23
C GLN A 402 52.26 18.31 13.85
N PRO A 403 52.02 17.20 13.10
CA PRO A 403 52.00 15.85 13.67
C PRO A 403 53.38 15.17 13.77
N ALA A 404 53.52 14.28 14.76
CA ALA A 404 54.60 13.29 14.87
C ALA A 404 54.03 11.91 15.30
N ALA A 405 54.81 10.84 15.09
CA ALA A 405 54.31 9.48 15.01
C ALA A 405 54.18 8.70 16.34
N GLY A 406 53.24 7.74 16.34
CA GLY A 406 53.34 6.48 17.09
C GLY A 406 52.71 6.41 18.49
N GLY A 407 52.35 5.20 18.92
CA GLY A 407 51.98 4.88 20.31
C GLY A 407 50.66 4.12 20.49
N TYR A 408 50.73 2.93 21.09
CA TYR A 408 49.57 2.21 21.63
C TYR A 408 49.11 2.83 22.96
N PHE A 409 47.81 2.81 23.29
CA PHE A 409 47.40 2.52 24.68
C PHE A 409 45.98 1.93 24.82
N MET A 410 45.69 1.41 26.01
CA MET A 410 44.51 0.63 26.39
C MET A 410 43.63 1.39 27.41
N PRO A 411 42.28 1.25 27.40
CA PRO A 411 41.41 1.94 28.35
C PRO A 411 41.43 1.26 29.73
N ALA A 412 41.78 2.03 30.77
CA ALA A 412 41.74 1.60 32.18
C ALA A 412 40.40 1.95 32.87
N VAL A 413 40.06 1.23 33.94
CA VAL A 413 38.78 1.32 34.66
C VAL A 413 38.94 2.07 35.99
N PRO A 414 38.11 3.09 36.31
CA PRO A 414 38.07 3.68 37.66
C PRO A 414 37.34 2.77 38.65
N GLN A 415 38.02 2.41 39.74
CA GLN A 415 37.50 1.62 40.86
C GLN A 415 36.92 2.53 41.96
N ALA A 416 36.03 2.00 42.83
CA ALA A 416 35.29 2.79 43.83
C ALA A 416 35.54 2.35 45.29
N GLN A 417 35.74 3.33 46.18
CA GLN A 417 35.89 3.31 47.65
C GLN A 417 35.94 4.80 48.10
N SER A 418 35.64 5.26 49.33
CA SER A 418 34.72 4.86 50.42
C SER A 418 34.62 6.05 51.44
N ARG A 419 33.68 6.03 52.40
CA ARG A 419 33.35 7.10 53.39
C ARG A 419 34.42 7.31 54.50
N PRO A 420 34.41 8.34 55.41
CA PRO A 420 33.22 8.99 56.05
C PRO A 420 33.20 10.51 56.46
N THR A 421 31.96 10.95 56.75
CA THR A 421 31.35 11.99 57.64
C THR A 421 32.18 12.92 58.57
N TYR A 422 31.89 14.25 58.62
CA TYR A 422 31.18 14.98 59.73
C TYR A 422 30.99 16.53 59.59
N TYR A 423 29.95 17.04 60.28
CA TYR A 423 29.59 18.43 60.68
C TYR A 423 29.19 19.54 59.65
N ALA A 424 28.49 20.56 60.19
CA ALA A 424 27.80 21.71 59.55
C ALA A 424 27.84 22.94 60.53
N PRO A 425 27.22 24.16 60.35
CA PRO A 425 25.78 24.36 60.05
C PRO A 425 25.32 25.66 59.28
N ASN A 426 24.01 25.73 59.01
CA ASN A 426 23.10 26.90 58.91
C ASN A 426 23.30 28.08 57.91
N GLN A 427 22.30 28.24 57.01
CA GLN A 427 21.28 29.30 57.11
C GLN A 427 19.95 28.88 56.43
N MET A 428 18.83 29.55 56.72
CA MET A 428 17.45 29.15 56.37
C MET A 428 16.64 30.20 55.58
N THR A 429 15.72 29.76 54.71
CA THR A 429 14.37 30.37 54.54
C THR A 429 13.38 29.33 53.95
N GLN A 430 12.04 29.55 54.04
CA GLN A 430 11.01 28.53 53.78
C GLN A 430 10.05 28.79 52.59
N MET A 431 9.58 27.67 52.00
CA MET A 431 8.19 27.29 51.58
C MET A 431 7.19 28.31 50.95
N ARG A 432 6.68 27.94 49.75
CA ARG A 432 5.27 27.59 49.34
C ARG A 432 4.04 28.28 49.99
N PRO A 433 2.83 28.36 49.34
CA PRO A 433 2.24 27.36 48.40
C PRO A 433 1.48 27.92 47.14
N ASN A 434 0.65 27.07 46.51
CA ASN A 434 -0.23 27.24 45.32
C ASN A 434 -1.69 26.84 45.74
N PRO A 435 -2.81 26.84 44.95
CA PRO A 435 -3.12 27.32 43.57
C PRO A 435 -4.46 28.12 43.45
N ARG A 436 -4.97 28.43 42.21
CA ARG A 436 -6.35 28.19 41.65
C ARG A 436 -6.55 28.86 40.26
N TRP A 437 -7.79 28.94 39.73
CA TRP A 437 -8.18 29.02 38.31
C TRP A 437 -9.04 30.26 37.91
N GLN A 438 -9.18 30.46 36.57
CA GLN A 438 -10.33 30.97 35.78
C GLN A 438 -10.47 32.47 35.39
N GLN A 439 -10.89 32.65 34.11
CA GLN A 439 -11.61 33.76 33.40
C GLN A 439 -11.29 35.25 33.71
N GLY A 440 -11.43 36.22 32.80
CA GLY A 440 -11.83 36.19 31.38
C GLY A 440 -12.77 37.37 31.01
N GLY A 441 -12.36 38.30 30.12
CA GLY A 441 -13.21 39.44 29.71
C GLY A 441 -12.55 40.48 28.76
N ARG A 442 -13.38 41.17 27.97
CA ARG A 442 -13.15 42.28 27.00
C ARG A 442 -14.39 43.22 27.08
N PRO A 443 -14.57 44.35 26.32
CA PRO A 443 -13.79 45.00 25.24
C PRO A 443 -13.37 46.45 25.65
N GLN A 444 -13.38 47.59 24.91
CA GLN A 444 -13.73 47.98 23.52
C GLN A 444 -13.14 49.37 23.11
N GLY A 445 -12.99 49.62 21.78
CA GLY A 445 -12.94 50.97 21.16
C GLY A 445 -11.55 51.63 21.04
N PHE A 446 -11.29 52.57 20.10
CA PHE A 446 -12.05 52.98 18.89
C PHE A 446 -11.10 53.59 17.81
N GLN A 447 -11.62 54.08 16.68
CA GLN A 447 -10.91 54.48 15.45
C GLN A 447 -10.39 55.95 15.43
N GLY A 448 -9.42 56.28 14.55
CA GLY A 448 -9.09 57.65 14.14
C GLY A 448 -7.90 57.79 13.16
N MET A 449 -8.04 58.63 12.12
CA MET A 449 -7.02 59.00 11.11
C MET A 449 -7.02 60.54 10.96
N PRO A 450 -5.95 61.22 10.48
CA PRO A 450 -5.93 61.68 9.09
C PRO A 450 -4.52 61.77 8.43
N ASN A 451 -4.30 62.67 7.44
CA ASN A 451 -3.30 62.56 6.36
C ASN A 451 -2.69 63.94 5.93
N ALA A 452 -1.41 64.00 5.49
CA ALA A 452 -0.70 65.08 4.75
C ALA A 452 0.86 64.88 4.78
N MET A 453 1.76 65.39 3.89
CA MET A 453 1.72 65.98 2.52
C MET A 453 3.18 66.30 2.02
N ARG A 454 3.44 66.35 0.69
CA ARG A 454 4.71 66.76 -0.06
C ARG A 454 5.91 65.76 -0.05
N GLN A 455 6.58 65.37 -1.16
CA GLN A 455 7.37 66.01 -2.28
C GLN A 455 8.88 66.21 -1.92
N SER A 456 9.91 66.06 -2.79
CA SER A 456 10.05 65.80 -4.26
C SER A 456 11.42 65.14 -4.66
N GLY A 457 11.65 64.78 -5.95
CA GLY A 457 12.87 64.10 -6.50
C GLY A 457 14.06 65.03 -6.89
N PRO A 458 14.96 64.72 -7.88
CA PRO A 458 14.89 63.76 -9.01
C PRO A 458 16.21 62.96 -9.39
N ARG A 459 16.32 62.42 -10.64
CA ARG A 459 17.52 61.81 -11.31
C ARG A 459 17.99 62.65 -12.53
N PRO A 460 19.23 62.50 -13.07
CA PRO A 460 19.55 61.68 -14.29
C PRO A 460 20.92 60.92 -14.20
N ALA A 461 21.43 60.01 -15.06
CA ALA A 461 21.34 59.65 -16.51
C ALA A 461 22.31 60.46 -17.44
N LEU A 462 22.97 60.00 -18.54
CA LEU A 462 23.03 58.74 -19.35
C LEU A 462 24.25 58.78 -20.35
N ARG A 463 24.89 57.63 -20.78
CA ARG A 463 25.75 57.37 -22.00
C ARG A 463 26.73 56.16 -21.86
N HIS A 464 27.44 55.60 -22.87
CA HIS A 464 27.09 55.04 -24.22
C HIS A 464 28.33 54.41 -24.95
N LEU A 465 28.09 53.52 -25.94
CA LEU A 465 28.97 53.10 -27.08
C LEU A 465 30.11 52.05 -26.94
N ALA A 466 30.49 51.46 -28.08
CA ALA A 466 31.60 50.51 -28.39
C ALA A 466 32.51 51.12 -29.50
N PRO A 467 33.60 50.51 -30.10
CA PRO A 467 33.63 49.18 -30.78
C PRO A 467 34.99 48.41 -30.84
N ALA A 468 35.04 47.25 -31.56
CA ALA A 468 36.20 46.55 -32.17
C ALA A 468 37.37 46.04 -31.27
N GLY A 469 38.22 45.07 -31.65
CA GLY A 469 38.27 44.16 -32.83
C GLY A 469 39.51 43.23 -32.83
N ASN A 470 39.61 42.35 -33.86
CA ASN A 470 40.71 41.41 -34.23
C ASN A 470 40.84 40.01 -33.57
N ALA A 471 41.18 39.03 -34.42
CA ALA A 471 41.76 37.72 -34.12
C ALA A 471 43.23 37.68 -34.60
N PRO A 472 44.05 36.66 -34.24
CA PRO A 472 44.16 35.41 -35.03
C PRO A 472 44.29 34.15 -34.14
N ALA A 473 44.62 32.94 -34.61
CA ALA A 473 44.16 32.10 -35.74
C ALA A 473 45.07 30.85 -35.88
N SER A 474 44.48 29.65 -35.90
CA SER A 474 44.98 28.40 -36.52
C SER A 474 46.14 27.57 -35.90
N ARG A 475 46.16 26.28 -36.31
CA ARG A 475 47.10 25.16 -36.02
C ARG A 475 46.93 24.46 -34.66
N GLY A 476 47.00 23.12 -34.56
CA GLY A 476 47.15 22.12 -35.63
C GLY A 476 47.07 20.65 -35.14
N LEU A 477 46.79 19.73 -36.08
CA LEU A 477 46.81 18.26 -35.95
C LEU A 477 48.27 17.72 -35.77
N PRO A 478 48.53 16.43 -35.38
CA PRO A 478 47.75 15.22 -35.74
C PRO A 478 47.62 14.09 -34.67
N ALA A 479 47.04 12.97 -35.09
CA ALA A 479 46.87 11.72 -34.34
C ALA A 479 47.78 10.58 -34.85
N ALA A 480 48.00 9.54 -34.05
CA ALA A 480 48.60 8.28 -34.50
C ALA A 480 48.21 7.03 -33.65
N ALA A 481 48.29 5.88 -34.33
CA ALA A 481 48.21 4.45 -33.95
C ALA A 481 48.47 4.04 -32.47
N GLN A 482 47.86 3.00 -31.87
CA GLN A 482 47.40 1.64 -32.32
C GLN A 482 48.47 0.51 -32.22
N ARG A 483 48.37 -0.33 -31.17
CA ARG A 483 48.76 -1.77 -31.01
C ARG A 483 48.40 -2.17 -29.54
N VAL A 484 47.82 -3.31 -29.14
CA VAL A 484 47.86 -4.76 -29.49
C VAL A 484 48.76 -5.58 -28.53
N GLY A 485 48.13 -6.52 -27.80
CA GLY A 485 48.70 -7.47 -26.81
C GLY A 485 47.73 -7.60 -25.62
N LYS A 486 46.93 -8.67 -25.43
CA LYS A 486 47.14 -10.11 -25.14
C LYS A 486 47.58 -10.42 -23.69
N GLU A 487 47.04 -11.54 -23.18
CA GLU A 487 47.30 -12.18 -21.87
C GLU A 487 46.84 -11.38 -20.62
N SER A 488 46.49 -12.00 -19.48
CA SER A 488 46.06 -13.39 -19.18
C SER A 488 45.19 -13.40 -17.90
N ALA A 489 44.56 -14.53 -17.55
CA ALA A 489 43.70 -14.66 -16.37
C ALA A 489 44.43 -15.28 -15.16
N PRO A 490 44.16 -14.84 -13.92
CA PRO A 490 44.53 -15.57 -12.71
C PRO A 490 43.36 -16.35 -12.09
N LYS A 491 43.57 -17.64 -11.80
CA LYS A 491 42.79 -18.39 -10.81
C LYS A 491 43.57 -18.37 -9.48
N ILE A 492 42.95 -18.01 -8.36
CA ILE A 492 43.46 -18.29 -7.02
C ILE A 492 42.33 -18.84 -6.16
N SER A 493 42.62 -19.88 -5.38
CA SER A 493 41.71 -20.62 -4.49
C SER A 493 42.22 -20.54 -3.02
N PRO A 494 41.49 -21.05 -2.01
CA PRO A 494 41.22 -20.24 -0.82
C PRO A 494 42.05 -20.56 0.43
N SER A 495 42.30 -19.54 1.25
CA SER A 495 42.80 -19.70 2.63
C SER A 495 42.43 -18.51 3.53
N PHE A 496 41.44 -18.66 4.42
CA PHE A 496 41.63 -18.63 5.89
C PHE A 496 40.28 -18.71 6.63
N ILE A 497 40.30 -19.32 7.82
CA ILE A 497 39.14 -19.49 8.71
C ILE A 497 39.58 -19.10 10.14
N PRO A 498 38.77 -18.31 10.84
CA PRO A 498 38.57 -18.44 12.28
C PRO A 498 37.08 -18.74 12.53
N GLN A 499 36.66 -19.98 12.84
CA GLN A 499 36.97 -20.77 14.03
C GLN A 499 36.45 -20.11 15.32
N PHE A 500 35.13 -20.20 15.51
CA PHE A 500 34.52 -20.31 16.83
C PHE A 500 33.70 -21.61 16.87
N ALA A 501 33.95 -22.43 17.88
CA ALA A 501 33.33 -23.73 18.09
C ALA A 501 32.85 -23.86 19.54
N CYS A 502 31.96 -24.83 19.78
CA CYS A 502 31.27 -25.10 21.05
C CYS A 502 30.31 -23.98 21.54
N CYS A 503 29.30 -24.29 22.36
CA CYS A 503 28.97 -25.59 22.95
C CYS A 503 27.50 -26.00 22.71
N MET A 504 27.27 -27.31 22.61
CA MET A 504 25.96 -27.95 22.50
C MET A 504 25.98 -29.23 23.35
N LEU A 505 25.36 -29.18 24.53
CA LEU A 505 25.04 -30.26 25.48
C LEU A 505 24.11 -29.61 26.54
N LEU A 506 23.09 -30.23 27.14
CA LEU A 506 22.73 -31.64 27.36
C LEU A 506 21.30 -31.94 26.81
N CYS A 507 21.01 -33.16 26.32
CA CYS A 507 20.24 -34.24 26.98
C CYS A 507 18.96 -33.77 27.73
N GLU A 508 17.75 -34.24 27.40
CA GLU A 508 17.10 -35.51 27.85
C GLU A 508 16.80 -35.50 29.36
N ILE A 509 15.75 -36.11 29.94
CA ILE A 509 15.02 -37.36 29.67
C ILE A 509 13.52 -37.12 30.06
N LEU A 510 12.49 -37.66 29.37
CA LEU A 510 11.72 -38.86 29.80
C LEU A 510 10.65 -39.24 28.78
N ALA A 511 10.35 -40.54 28.71
CA ALA A 511 9.15 -41.13 28.11
C ALA A 511 8.37 -41.93 29.18
N TYR A 512 7.38 -42.74 28.75
CA TYR A 512 6.35 -43.48 29.52
C TYR A 512 5.06 -42.71 29.85
N SER A 513 3.86 -43.31 29.92
CA SER A 513 3.28 -44.53 29.30
C SER A 513 1.84 -44.72 29.80
N SER A 514 0.89 -45.13 28.92
CA SER A 514 -0.39 -45.79 29.27
C SER A 514 -1.39 -45.05 30.18
N VAL A 515 -2.67 -45.45 30.34
CA VAL A 515 -3.48 -46.58 29.82
C VAL A 515 -4.94 -46.12 29.55
N ALA A 516 -5.66 -46.86 28.69
CA ALA A 516 -7.14 -47.10 28.63
C ALA A 516 -8.18 -45.94 28.82
N GLY A 517 -9.33 -45.90 28.14
CA GLY A 517 -9.86 -46.72 27.04
C GLY A 517 -11.16 -47.50 27.34
N VAL A 518 -12.32 -46.94 26.93
CA VAL A 518 -13.66 -47.58 26.75
C VAL A 518 -14.59 -46.53 26.07
N ALA A 519 -15.64 -46.85 25.30
CA ALA A 519 -15.98 -48.04 24.50
C ALA A 519 -17.20 -47.74 23.58
N SER A 520 -17.34 -48.48 22.45
CA SER A 520 -18.59 -48.73 21.70
C SER A 520 -19.35 -47.56 21.03
N ALA A 521 -20.19 -47.76 20.00
CA ALA A 521 -20.33 -48.85 19.01
C ALA A 521 -21.27 -48.42 17.84
N ALA A 522 -21.26 -49.17 16.72
CA ALA A 522 -22.39 -49.44 15.80
C ALA A 522 -23.09 -48.26 15.04
N GLN A 523 -23.73 -48.42 13.88
CA GLN A 523 -23.83 -49.52 12.89
C GLN A 523 -24.19 -48.95 11.48
N ASN A 524 -24.48 -49.82 10.49
CA ASN A 524 -24.63 -49.50 9.06
C ASN A 524 -26.11 -49.35 8.55
N LEU A 525 -26.24 -48.94 7.28
CA LEU A 525 -27.37 -49.16 6.31
C LEU A 525 -28.51 -48.11 6.17
N ALA A 526 -29.24 -48.23 5.04
CA ALA A 526 -30.29 -47.36 4.46
C ALA A 526 -31.51 -48.26 4.01
N PRO A 527 -32.45 -47.96 3.06
CA PRO A 527 -32.79 -46.74 2.27
C PRO A 527 -34.32 -46.45 1.94
N ARG A 528 -34.66 -45.25 1.38
CA ARG A 528 -35.85 -44.89 0.52
C ARG A 528 -37.30 -45.00 1.14
N PRO A 529 -38.43 -44.66 0.43
CA PRO A 529 -38.85 -43.56 -0.50
C PRO A 529 -40.13 -42.82 0.05
N PRO A 530 -41.24 -42.47 -0.69
CA PRO A 530 -41.49 -41.67 -1.93
C PRO A 530 -41.73 -40.13 -1.65
N VAL A 531 -42.72 -39.28 -2.08
CA VAL A 531 -44.01 -39.26 -2.84
C VAL A 531 -44.26 -37.85 -3.52
N ALA A 532 -45.49 -37.50 -4.01
CA ALA A 532 -45.92 -36.25 -4.70
C ALA A 532 -47.43 -35.92 -4.40
N ALA A 533 -48.15 -34.86 -4.85
CA ALA A 533 -47.99 -33.79 -5.87
C ALA A 533 -48.47 -32.38 -5.35
N SER A 534 -49.27 -31.44 -5.94
CA SER A 534 -50.19 -31.35 -7.13
C SER A 534 -50.44 -29.85 -7.60
N ALA A 535 -51.59 -29.53 -8.25
CA ALA A 535 -52.12 -28.20 -8.69
C ALA A 535 -53.69 -28.21 -8.58
N PRO A 536 -54.59 -27.30 -9.12
CA PRO A 536 -54.47 -26.08 -9.98
C PRO A 536 -55.53 -24.90 -9.78
N ARG A 537 -55.54 -23.88 -10.69
CA ARG A 537 -56.66 -22.92 -11.09
C ARG A 537 -57.30 -21.95 -10.03
N ALA A 538 -58.23 -21.02 -10.34
CA ALA A 538 -58.26 -19.86 -11.29
C ALA A 538 -59.59 -19.00 -11.18
N VAL A 539 -59.56 -17.68 -11.51
CA VAL A 539 -60.67 -16.72 -11.94
C VAL A 539 -61.88 -16.39 -11.01
N PRO A 540 -62.69 -15.28 -11.18
CA PRO A 540 -62.48 -13.91 -11.73
C PRO A 540 -63.11 -12.72 -10.86
N PRO A 541 -63.93 -11.69 -11.29
CA PRO A 541 -63.73 -10.26 -10.86
C PRO A 541 -65.00 -9.43 -10.44
N TYR A 542 -64.89 -8.10 -10.20
CA TYR A 542 -66.03 -7.13 -10.20
C TYR A 542 -65.64 -5.67 -10.61
N LYS A 543 -66.61 -4.75 -10.80
CA LYS A 543 -66.48 -3.38 -11.41
C LYS A 543 -67.34 -2.29 -10.73
N TYR A 544 -66.92 -1.01 -10.82
CA TYR A 544 -67.68 0.28 -10.94
C TYR A 544 -66.70 1.48 -10.81
N ALA A 545 -66.93 2.76 -11.15
CA ALA A 545 -67.95 3.53 -11.91
C ALA A 545 -67.31 4.88 -12.41
N SER A 546 -68.06 5.87 -12.94
CA SER A 546 -67.47 7.13 -13.49
C SER A 546 -68.35 8.41 -13.52
N SER A 547 -67.71 9.58 -13.39
CA SER A 547 -68.21 10.97 -13.59
C SER A 547 -66.99 11.94 -13.60
N VAL A 548 -66.94 13.29 -13.75
CA VAL A 548 -67.72 14.43 -14.35
C VAL A 548 -66.87 15.72 -14.07
N ARG A 549 -66.74 16.80 -14.87
CA ARG A 549 -67.04 17.19 -16.28
C ARG A 549 -66.25 18.50 -16.59
N SER A 550 -65.78 18.72 -17.83
CA SER A 550 -64.98 19.89 -18.27
C SER A 550 -65.78 21.18 -18.59
N PRO A 551 -65.11 22.33 -18.81
CA PRO A 551 -64.98 22.86 -20.20
C PRO A 551 -63.63 23.56 -20.56
N HIS A 552 -63.53 24.04 -21.82
CA HIS A 552 -62.36 24.58 -22.58
C HIS A 552 -62.56 26.08 -22.97
N PRO A 553 -61.59 26.88 -23.53
CA PRO A 553 -60.70 26.65 -24.71
C PRO A 553 -59.20 27.08 -24.46
N ALA A 554 -58.28 27.44 -25.39
CA ALA A 554 -58.32 27.78 -26.84
C ALA A 554 -56.99 27.62 -27.64
N VAL A 555 -57.12 27.30 -28.94
CA VAL A 555 -56.41 27.78 -30.17
C VAL A 555 -54.86 28.04 -30.19
N GLN A 556 -54.10 27.01 -30.66
CA GLN A 556 -53.25 26.93 -31.89
C GLN A 556 -52.16 27.99 -32.25
N PRO A 557 -51.09 27.66 -33.05
CA PRO A 557 -50.98 26.62 -34.10
C PRO A 557 -49.78 25.64 -34.03
N LEU A 558 -49.56 24.86 -35.11
CA LEU A 558 -48.78 23.60 -35.18
C LEU A 558 -47.33 23.74 -35.73
N GLN A 559 -46.45 22.80 -35.33
CA GLN A 559 -45.62 21.98 -36.23
C GLN A 559 -45.22 20.65 -35.55
N ALA A 560 -44.65 19.69 -36.28
CA ALA A 560 -44.50 18.27 -35.88
C ALA A 560 -43.37 17.55 -36.69
N PRO A 561 -43.02 16.24 -36.49
CA PRO A 561 -43.28 15.30 -35.38
C PRO A 561 -41.99 14.55 -34.91
N GLN A 562 -42.15 13.36 -34.27
CA GLN A 562 -41.20 12.24 -34.02
C GLN A 562 -40.67 12.11 -32.56
N PRO A 563 -40.45 10.87 -32.03
CA PRO A 563 -40.98 10.55 -30.69
C PRO A 563 -40.03 9.90 -29.66
N ALA A 564 -40.41 9.99 -28.39
CA ALA A 564 -40.02 9.06 -27.32
C ALA A 564 -41.21 8.89 -26.33
N VAL A 565 -41.35 7.71 -25.71
CA VAL A 565 -42.53 7.36 -24.89
C VAL A 565 -42.47 8.04 -23.51
N HIS A 566 -43.57 8.68 -23.13
CA HIS A 566 -43.72 9.40 -21.87
C HIS A 566 -44.30 8.49 -20.76
N VAL A 567 -43.85 8.69 -19.53
CA VAL A 567 -44.65 8.39 -18.32
C VAL A 567 -44.93 9.73 -17.64
N GLN A 568 -46.20 10.03 -17.39
CA GLN A 568 -46.65 11.36 -16.96
C GLN A 568 -46.33 11.64 -15.49
N GLY A 569 -46.11 12.93 -15.15
CA GLY A 569 -46.35 13.42 -13.79
C GLY A 569 -45.49 14.59 -13.34
N GLN A 570 -44.23 14.68 -13.80
CA GLN A 570 -43.26 15.66 -13.31
C GLN A 570 -42.28 16.08 -14.42
N GLU A 571 -41.89 17.36 -14.43
CA GLU A 571 -40.82 17.86 -15.29
C GLU A 571 -39.49 17.11 -15.03
N PRO A 572 -38.63 16.90 -16.06
CA PRO A 572 -37.30 16.36 -15.87
C PRO A 572 -36.53 17.27 -14.91
N LEU A 573 -35.89 16.70 -13.89
CA LEU A 573 -35.29 17.45 -12.80
C LEU A 573 -33.95 18.07 -13.26
N THR A 574 -34.01 19.15 -14.03
CA THR A 574 -32.82 19.72 -14.67
C THR A 574 -31.79 20.21 -13.65
N ALA A 575 -30.51 20.14 -14.01
CA ALA A 575 -29.43 20.66 -13.18
C ALA A 575 -29.61 22.15 -12.82
N SER A 576 -30.31 22.93 -13.65
CA SER A 576 -30.63 24.34 -13.37
C SER A 576 -31.70 24.51 -12.29
N MET A 577 -32.72 23.64 -12.26
CA MET A 577 -33.73 23.65 -11.19
C MET A 577 -33.13 23.18 -9.87
N LEU A 578 -32.30 22.13 -9.91
CA LEU A 578 -31.62 21.63 -8.71
C LEU A 578 -30.66 22.67 -8.12
N ALA A 579 -29.88 23.37 -8.96
CA ALA A 579 -28.93 24.40 -8.51
C ALA A 579 -29.58 25.64 -7.87
N ALA A 580 -30.88 25.89 -8.13
CA ALA A 580 -31.61 27.01 -7.55
C ALA A 580 -32.16 26.75 -6.14
N ALA A 581 -32.30 25.47 -5.73
CA ALA A 581 -32.90 25.09 -4.46
C ALA A 581 -31.86 25.00 -3.30
N PRO A 582 -32.27 25.19 -2.03
CA PRO A 582 -31.43 24.94 -0.86
C PRO A 582 -30.88 23.50 -0.82
N PRO A 583 -29.64 23.24 -0.36
CA PRO A 583 -29.00 21.91 -0.41
C PRO A 583 -29.78 20.77 0.25
N GLN A 584 -30.65 21.06 1.23
CA GLN A 584 -31.49 20.09 1.89
C GLN A 584 -32.71 19.69 1.03
N GLU A 585 -33.32 20.65 0.32
CA GLU A 585 -34.38 20.42 -0.65
C GLU A 585 -33.86 19.71 -1.91
N GLN A 586 -32.62 20.01 -2.34
CA GLN A 586 -31.97 19.28 -3.45
C GLN A 586 -31.96 17.76 -3.22
N LYS A 587 -31.61 17.33 -2.00
CA LYS A 587 -31.59 15.90 -1.64
C LYS A 587 -32.99 15.31 -1.50
N GLN A 588 -33.97 16.09 -1.04
CA GLN A 588 -35.37 15.65 -1.02
C GLN A 588 -35.91 15.42 -2.45
N MET A 589 -35.75 16.40 -3.35
CA MET A 589 -36.20 16.29 -4.74
C MET A 589 -35.55 15.11 -5.48
N LEU A 590 -34.26 14.86 -5.27
CA LEU A 590 -33.58 13.67 -5.82
C LEU A 590 -34.13 12.38 -5.19
N GLY A 591 -34.38 12.38 -3.88
CA GLY A 591 -34.92 11.23 -3.15
C GLY A 591 -36.30 10.81 -3.64
N GLU A 592 -37.19 11.77 -3.89
CA GLU A 592 -38.55 11.53 -4.41
C GLU A 592 -38.54 10.91 -5.82
N ARG A 593 -37.52 11.20 -6.65
CA ARG A 593 -37.35 10.55 -7.98
C ARG A 593 -36.69 9.19 -7.90
N LEU A 594 -35.67 9.04 -7.05
CA LEU A 594 -34.88 7.81 -6.92
C LEU A 594 -35.66 6.69 -6.20
N PHE A 595 -36.38 7.03 -5.12
CA PHE A 595 -37.08 6.06 -4.28
C PHE A 595 -38.01 5.10 -5.06
N PRO A 596 -38.95 5.55 -5.92
CA PRO A 596 -39.84 4.64 -6.64
C PRO A 596 -39.10 3.72 -7.63
N LEU A 597 -38.04 4.20 -8.29
CA LEU A 597 -37.22 3.40 -9.19
C LEU A 597 -36.48 2.29 -8.42
N ILE A 598 -35.90 2.64 -7.26
CA ILE A 598 -35.21 1.70 -6.37
C ILE A 598 -36.23 0.72 -5.74
N GLN A 599 -37.43 1.18 -5.40
CA GLN A 599 -38.50 0.35 -4.84
C GLN A 599 -39.00 -0.70 -5.83
N ALA A 600 -39.06 -0.40 -7.12
CA ALA A 600 -39.37 -1.37 -8.16
C ALA A 600 -38.31 -2.50 -8.27
N MET A 601 -37.06 -2.23 -7.89
CA MET A 601 -35.96 -3.21 -7.91
C MET A 601 -35.82 -3.99 -6.60
N HIS A 602 -35.85 -3.32 -5.44
CA HIS A 602 -35.63 -3.91 -4.11
C HIS A 602 -36.64 -3.38 -3.08
N PRO A 603 -37.91 -3.84 -3.10
CA PRO A 603 -38.98 -3.31 -2.27
C PRO A 603 -38.68 -3.29 -0.76
N SER A 604 -37.95 -4.29 -0.25
CA SER A 604 -37.64 -4.46 1.18
C SER A 604 -36.47 -3.61 1.70
N LEU A 605 -35.66 -3.03 0.81
CA LEU A 605 -34.47 -2.25 1.17
C LEU A 605 -34.47 -0.82 0.62
N ALA A 606 -35.48 -0.46 -0.19
CA ALA A 606 -35.54 0.78 -0.95
C ALA A 606 -35.21 2.05 -0.15
N GLY A 607 -35.78 2.23 1.05
CA GLY A 607 -35.50 3.40 1.88
C GLY A 607 -34.05 3.51 2.36
N LYS A 608 -33.39 2.37 2.67
CA LYS A 608 -31.98 2.34 3.08
C LYS A 608 -31.06 2.59 1.88
N ILE A 609 -31.36 1.98 0.74
CA ILE A 609 -30.60 2.16 -0.51
C ILE A 609 -30.71 3.62 -0.97
N THR A 610 -31.92 4.19 -0.99
CA THR A 610 -32.15 5.61 -1.34
C THR A 610 -31.40 6.53 -0.38
N GLY A 611 -31.47 6.29 0.94
CA GLY A 611 -30.73 7.07 1.93
C GLY A 611 -29.22 7.07 1.70
N MET A 612 -28.62 5.91 1.37
CA MET A 612 -27.20 5.80 1.04
C MET A 612 -26.84 6.46 -0.31
N LEU A 613 -27.69 6.32 -1.33
CA LEU A 613 -27.45 6.96 -2.63
C LEU A 613 -27.56 8.49 -2.51
N LEU A 614 -28.40 9.03 -1.63
CA LEU A 614 -28.47 10.46 -1.34
C LEU A 614 -27.23 11.01 -0.60
N GLU A 615 -26.24 10.19 -0.24
CA GLU A 615 -24.92 10.68 0.21
C GLU A 615 -23.94 10.94 -0.95
N ILE A 616 -24.26 10.50 -2.18
CA ILE A 616 -23.48 10.72 -3.41
C ILE A 616 -23.65 12.17 -3.93
N ASP A 617 -22.70 12.65 -4.74
CA ASP A 617 -22.77 13.95 -5.40
C ASP A 617 -24.01 14.10 -6.27
N ASN A 618 -24.68 15.26 -6.16
CA ASN A 618 -25.94 15.56 -6.85
C ASN A 618 -25.86 15.43 -8.38
N SER A 619 -24.68 15.64 -8.99
CA SER A 619 -24.47 15.46 -10.43
C SER A 619 -24.39 13.99 -10.87
N GLU A 620 -23.88 13.09 -10.02
CA GLU A 620 -23.92 11.63 -10.27
C GLU A 620 -25.33 11.08 -10.02
N LEU A 621 -26.06 11.65 -9.05
CA LEU A 621 -27.48 11.33 -8.81
C LEU A 621 -28.39 11.73 -10.00
N LEU A 622 -28.14 12.88 -10.63
CA LEU A 622 -28.84 13.28 -11.86
C LEU A 622 -28.52 12.33 -13.03
N HIS A 623 -27.24 11.98 -13.25
CA HIS A 623 -26.85 11.02 -14.30
C HIS A 623 -27.46 9.62 -14.08
N MET A 624 -27.67 9.20 -12.82
CA MET A 624 -28.40 7.95 -12.52
C MET A 624 -29.90 8.04 -12.80
N LEU A 625 -30.53 9.21 -12.72
CA LEU A 625 -31.92 9.40 -13.17
C LEU A 625 -32.05 9.38 -14.70
N GLU A 626 -31.01 9.77 -15.42
CA GLU A 626 -30.94 9.72 -16.89
C GLU A 626 -30.55 8.32 -17.42
N SER A 627 -29.76 7.55 -16.66
CA SER A 627 -29.25 6.23 -17.07
C SER A 627 -29.69 5.10 -16.12
N PRO A 628 -30.67 4.26 -16.51
CA PRO A 628 -31.18 3.18 -15.66
C PRO A 628 -30.13 2.08 -15.40
N GLU A 629 -29.17 1.88 -16.31
CA GLU A 629 -28.05 0.96 -16.09
C GLU A 629 -27.07 1.50 -15.02
N SER A 630 -26.81 2.81 -15.04
CA SER A 630 -25.98 3.47 -14.03
C SER A 630 -26.62 3.40 -12.64
N LEU A 631 -27.93 3.67 -12.55
CA LEU A 631 -28.69 3.50 -11.31
C LEU A 631 -28.64 2.05 -10.81
N ARG A 632 -28.88 1.08 -11.70
CA ARG A 632 -28.88 -0.34 -11.36
C ARG A 632 -27.54 -0.79 -10.79
N SER A 633 -26.42 -0.45 -11.43
CA SER A 633 -25.08 -0.82 -10.94
C SER A 633 -24.80 -0.24 -9.54
N LYS A 634 -25.31 0.95 -9.24
CA LYS A 634 -25.13 1.62 -7.94
C LYS A 634 -26.08 1.09 -6.85
N VAL A 635 -27.29 0.69 -7.23
CA VAL A 635 -28.23 -0.02 -6.36
C VAL A 635 -27.67 -1.39 -5.95
N GLU A 636 -27.10 -2.15 -6.88
CA GLU A 636 -26.46 -3.45 -6.59
C GLU A 636 -25.22 -3.29 -5.68
N GLU A 637 -24.42 -2.23 -5.86
CA GLU A 637 -23.30 -1.86 -4.95
C GLU A 637 -23.80 -1.56 -3.52
N ALA A 638 -24.86 -0.75 -3.38
CA ALA A 638 -25.44 -0.41 -2.08
C ALA A 638 -26.07 -1.63 -1.36
N VAL A 639 -26.70 -2.54 -2.11
CA VAL A 639 -27.24 -3.80 -1.57
C VAL A 639 -26.12 -4.67 -0.98
N ALA A 640 -24.99 -4.81 -1.66
CA ALA A 640 -23.85 -5.58 -1.16
C ALA A 640 -23.29 -5.01 0.15
N VAL A 641 -23.19 -3.68 0.28
CA VAL A 641 -22.75 -3.00 1.51
C VAL A 641 -23.75 -3.23 2.66
N LEU A 642 -25.06 -3.13 2.40
CA LEU A 642 -26.10 -3.40 3.40
C LEU A 642 -26.07 -4.85 3.89
N GLN A 643 -25.88 -5.83 2.99
CA GLN A 643 -25.74 -7.24 3.35
C GLN A 643 -24.49 -7.49 4.21
N ALA A 644 -23.35 -6.92 3.84
CA ALA A 644 -22.11 -7.04 4.62
C ALA A 644 -22.25 -6.43 6.03
N HIS A 645 -22.93 -5.29 6.16
CA HIS A 645 -23.20 -4.67 7.46
C HIS A 645 -24.18 -5.51 8.30
N GLN A 646 -25.22 -6.08 7.70
CA GLN A 646 -26.19 -6.95 8.37
C GLN A 646 -25.50 -8.22 8.90
N ALA A 647 -24.71 -8.91 8.08
CA ALA A 647 -23.94 -10.09 8.49
C ALA A 647 -22.96 -9.78 9.63
N LYS A 648 -22.30 -8.60 9.60
CA LYS A 648 -21.42 -8.13 10.67
C LYS A 648 -22.18 -7.86 11.99
N LYS A 649 -23.41 -7.32 11.90
CA LYS A 649 -24.27 -7.08 13.07
C LYS A 649 -24.76 -8.40 13.68
N GLU A 650 -25.15 -9.37 12.86
CA GLU A 650 -25.54 -10.71 13.31
C GLU A 650 -24.38 -11.49 13.93
N ALA A 651 -23.16 -11.36 13.38
CA ALA A 651 -21.95 -11.92 13.98
C ALA A 651 -21.66 -11.30 15.37
N ALA A 652 -21.74 -9.98 15.50
CA ALA A 652 -21.59 -9.30 16.78
C ALA A 652 -22.67 -9.72 17.80
N GLN A 653 -23.92 -9.85 17.35
CA GLN A 653 -25.02 -10.26 18.21
C GLN A 653 -24.88 -11.72 18.68
N LYS A 654 -24.43 -12.63 17.81
CA LYS A 654 -24.09 -14.01 18.20
C LYS A 654 -22.96 -14.06 19.23
N VAL A 655 -21.92 -13.24 19.09
CA VAL A 655 -20.85 -13.12 20.09
C VAL A 655 -21.41 -12.62 21.43
N SER A 656 -22.28 -11.61 21.45
CA SER A 656 -22.89 -11.12 22.70
C SER A 656 -23.84 -12.12 23.36
N VAL A 657 -24.52 -12.98 22.60
CA VAL A 657 -25.39 -14.03 23.16
C VAL A 657 -24.56 -15.16 23.77
N VAL A 658 -23.52 -15.63 23.08
CA VAL A 658 -22.59 -16.66 23.62
C VAL A 658 -21.88 -16.16 24.88
N ALA A 659 -21.50 -14.88 24.92
CA ALA A 659 -20.91 -14.23 26.10
C ALA A 659 -21.92 -13.89 27.22
N ALA A 660 -23.20 -14.21 27.03
CA ALA A 660 -24.26 -14.11 28.05
C ALA A 660 -24.84 -15.47 28.45
N THR A 661 -24.36 -16.57 27.84
CA THR A 661 -24.71 -17.96 28.17
C THR A 661 -23.49 -18.80 28.52
N SER A 662 -22.38 -18.15 28.86
CA SER A 662 -21.12 -18.72 29.38
C SER A 662 -20.75 -18.02 30.68
#